data_AF-A0A6V7X8U0-F1
#
_entry.id   AF-A0A6V7X8U0-F1
#
_cell.length_a   1.000
_cell.length_b   1.000
_cell.length_c   1.000
_cell.angle_alpha   90.00
_cell.angle_beta   90.00
_cell.angle_gamma   90.00
#
_symmetry.space_group_name_H-M   'P 1'
#
loop_
_entity.id
_entity.type
_entity.pdbx_description
1 polymer ?
#
loop_
_entity_poly.entity_id
_entity_poly.type
_entity_poly.pdbx_seq_one_letter_code
_entity_poly.pdbx_strand_id
1 'polypeptide(L)'
;MATQERIGELKGRNDELSNKIGEERGRLEKLNEWREAFEDELKTVKSSLADIKNSLDSRSMFSLRALIDGIEKDAKALERSSSEQESHLGNVTNLLEEITNQRGIIDQLLSELSELKNQLPPIDDSTFRIRRETERAIKQKLQHKVAQLEIEAQKVVAIYDAARLEAKKAMEAANIYKEVIEGMKQARIQSLDAENRMREAGELIRSQNGSAKEARNKSKILKERSSSNVEALGEAKARVEALTKREEQLAPLITKIRNDLSEISQQSLKGGDENQLDIDTIRDKADQSQQRIEPLNESFQKMGKQLEGVGKKVRELVDSSGKAFEDTATARNQIQQVIKSMPELKEEWEDSQKRIEQTIANVKETRSKLALLKEKVILARDKANRVKLGAHFERGSYLELPLPQTSDDFAEVTDVRFFFRTRERNGFLFFLGSSNAQLAGEFLGIELENERPKMTLNLGGKAANLSHLSTPVSDMKWRELVVQRRGKRALIKLSKPGGNVEDGPDEEKNIELIGGKSILNFFDDLRHLFVGGIPPTFLLPSALQQRHFTGDLDKLSVNGELIGFWNSEKSHGVSGSEMRQLPDSEKIAENEVTFNGRGYLQMDVGPWNPRKRTAIILSFLSYSPDGLLFFVGKDRDQLVLELVGGRVSLLFDLGSGPAKLVSNEEKYNDGKWHLVEVDRNEKTAKLQVDGSDKIEGESPGSLFEMSVSDSFFLGGLPTTIETTRFAVHPFRGCIRNLKLDSDYISLARPKASKGVQSSCVNRDVRVGTLLSERSFAQFTGLSLDGQLELCFRFRPSISINSQQEVHLLSVMVNNDQEELLRVHLEEGGRFLAIRPNGDDTGLIKTELSHRLAGGWHLLCVHRNSKIMHVFVDDAIDEQTQAPIEGIDLLNSKDVLLGFGRLESSPSFVGCIGDILFGGQLLSLAQSSANELTLSGCSIAGLNEFTSSIDESLPDLPLPAVNAERQTQEEKKTGKY
;
A
#
# COMPACT_ATOMS: atom_id res chain seq x y z
N MET A 1 -80.34 -53.83 -61.00
CA MET A 1 -80.58 -52.51 -60.36
C MET A 1 -80.08 -52.48 -58.92
N ALA A 2 -80.51 -53.38 -58.04
CA ALA A 2 -80.01 -53.46 -56.64
C ALA A 2 -78.47 -53.50 -56.50
N THR A 3 -77.77 -54.18 -57.41
CA THR A 3 -76.29 -54.22 -57.41
C THR A 3 -75.65 -52.88 -57.77
N GLN A 4 -76.23 -52.12 -58.72
CA GLN A 4 -75.70 -50.80 -59.12
C GLN A 4 -75.89 -49.74 -58.03
N GLU A 5 -77.03 -49.77 -57.34
CA GLU A 5 -77.30 -48.90 -56.19
C GLU A 5 -76.29 -49.17 -55.06
N ARG A 6 -76.01 -50.45 -54.79
CA ARG A 6 -75.05 -50.91 -53.79
C ARG A 6 -73.60 -50.56 -54.14
N ILE A 7 -73.23 -50.54 -55.42
CA ILE A 7 -71.93 -50.04 -55.91
C ILE A 7 -71.84 -48.51 -55.74
N GLY A 8 -72.92 -47.78 -56.00
CA GLY A 8 -73.00 -46.32 -55.77
C GLY A 8 -72.83 -45.94 -54.30
N GLU A 9 -73.48 -46.68 -53.39
CA GLU A 9 -73.29 -46.53 -51.94
C GLU A 9 -71.85 -46.81 -51.49
N LEU A 10 -71.22 -47.87 -52.02
CA LEU A 10 -69.83 -48.19 -51.72
C LEU A 10 -68.87 -47.10 -52.20
N LYS A 11 -69.11 -46.52 -53.38
CA LYS A 11 -68.33 -45.41 -53.90
C LYS A 11 -68.46 -44.15 -53.04
N GLY A 12 -69.68 -43.77 -52.65
CA GLY A 12 -69.92 -42.64 -51.77
C GLY A 12 -69.24 -42.80 -50.39
N ARG A 13 -69.30 -44.00 -49.81
CA ARG A 13 -68.60 -44.32 -48.56
C ARG A 13 -67.08 -44.32 -48.70
N ASN A 14 -66.57 -44.75 -49.85
CA ASN A 14 -65.14 -44.73 -50.16
C ASN A 14 -64.60 -43.30 -50.30
N ASP A 15 -65.33 -42.44 -51.01
CA ASP A 15 -64.93 -41.03 -51.20
C ASP A 15 -64.99 -40.27 -49.85
N GLU A 16 -65.99 -40.54 -49.01
CA GLU A 16 -66.07 -40.00 -47.65
C GLU A 16 -64.88 -40.45 -46.77
N LEU A 17 -64.52 -41.72 -46.85
CA LEU A 17 -63.40 -42.29 -46.08
C LEU A 17 -62.05 -41.77 -46.58
N SER A 18 -61.89 -41.60 -47.90
CA SER A 18 -60.69 -41.03 -48.52
C SER A 18 -60.47 -39.57 -48.09
N ASN A 19 -61.54 -38.77 -48.05
CA ASN A 19 -61.47 -37.38 -47.57
C ASN A 19 -61.10 -37.33 -46.08
N LYS A 20 -61.70 -38.21 -45.25
CA LYS A 20 -61.35 -38.34 -43.82
C LYS A 20 -59.88 -38.74 -43.61
N ILE A 21 -59.34 -39.67 -44.40
CA ILE A 21 -57.92 -40.04 -44.34
C ILE A 21 -57.01 -38.87 -44.74
N GLY A 22 -57.43 -38.04 -45.71
CA GLY A 22 -56.73 -36.82 -46.10
C GLY A 22 -56.70 -35.77 -44.98
N GLU A 23 -57.83 -35.55 -44.30
CA GLU A 23 -57.92 -34.65 -43.14
C GLU A 23 -57.03 -35.14 -41.97
N GLU A 24 -57.06 -36.44 -41.67
CA GLU A 24 -56.21 -37.04 -40.62
C GLU A 24 -54.72 -36.97 -40.95
N ARG A 25 -54.36 -37.10 -42.23
CA ARG A 25 -52.97 -36.88 -42.67
C ARG A 25 -52.52 -35.44 -42.43
N GLY A 26 -53.36 -34.44 -42.72
CA GLY A 26 -53.08 -33.04 -42.42
C GLY A 26 -52.98 -32.74 -40.92
N ARG A 27 -53.78 -33.43 -40.09
CA ARG A 27 -53.66 -33.38 -38.62
C ARG A 27 -52.34 -33.97 -38.13
N LEU A 28 -51.89 -35.08 -38.73
CA LEU A 28 -50.62 -35.72 -38.40
C LEU A 28 -49.40 -34.86 -38.78
N GLU A 29 -49.45 -34.14 -39.90
CA GLU A 29 -48.39 -33.21 -40.30
C GLU A 29 -48.25 -32.06 -39.29
N LYS A 30 -49.36 -31.47 -38.83
CA LYS A 30 -49.35 -30.46 -37.75
C LYS A 30 -48.85 -31.01 -36.41
N LEU A 31 -49.19 -32.25 -36.07
CA LEU A 31 -48.66 -32.94 -34.88
C LEU A 31 -47.15 -33.20 -34.99
N ASN A 32 -46.66 -33.42 -36.20
CA ASN A 32 -45.24 -33.64 -36.48
C ASN A 32 -44.43 -32.34 -36.39
N GLU A 33 -44.97 -31.21 -36.86
CA GLU A 33 -44.41 -29.87 -36.63
C GLU A 33 -44.36 -29.54 -35.13
N TRP A 34 -45.42 -29.90 -34.40
CA TRP A 34 -45.47 -29.70 -32.95
C TRP A 34 -44.47 -30.59 -32.19
N ARG A 35 -44.19 -31.80 -32.69
CA ARG A 35 -43.12 -32.68 -32.20
C ARG A 35 -41.74 -32.06 -32.42
N GLU A 36 -41.46 -31.54 -33.61
CA GLU A 36 -40.13 -30.96 -33.93
C GLU A 36 -39.84 -29.73 -33.07
N ALA A 37 -40.82 -28.83 -32.91
CA ALA A 37 -40.70 -27.71 -31.99
C ALA A 37 -40.46 -28.15 -30.53
N PHE A 38 -41.04 -29.28 -30.13
CA PHE A 38 -40.86 -29.86 -28.79
C PHE A 38 -39.45 -30.46 -28.58
N GLU A 39 -38.89 -31.10 -29.60
CA GLU A 39 -37.53 -31.68 -29.55
C GLU A 39 -36.45 -30.59 -29.41
N ASP A 40 -36.63 -29.43 -30.05
CA ASP A 40 -35.76 -28.27 -29.89
C ASP A 40 -35.83 -27.65 -28.48
N GLU A 41 -37.03 -27.57 -27.89
CA GLU A 41 -37.23 -27.11 -26.51
C GLU A 41 -36.52 -28.04 -25.51
N LEU A 42 -36.58 -29.36 -25.73
CA LEU A 42 -35.89 -30.37 -24.92
C LEU A 42 -34.36 -30.29 -25.05
N LYS A 43 -33.84 -30.03 -26.25
CA LYS A 43 -32.41 -29.85 -26.49
C LYS A 43 -31.85 -28.65 -25.71
N THR A 44 -32.62 -27.57 -25.64
CA THR A 44 -32.30 -26.37 -24.87
C THR A 44 -32.26 -26.63 -23.35
N VAL A 45 -33.20 -27.43 -22.83
CA VAL A 45 -33.20 -27.85 -21.41
C VAL A 45 -31.98 -28.73 -21.08
N LYS A 46 -31.59 -29.65 -21.99
CA LYS A 46 -30.42 -30.52 -21.80
C LYS A 46 -29.09 -29.76 -21.84
N SER A 47 -28.91 -28.78 -22.73
CA SER A 47 -27.71 -27.95 -22.76
C SER A 47 -27.60 -27.09 -21.50
N SER A 48 -28.70 -26.45 -21.11
CA SER A 48 -28.75 -25.63 -19.89
C SER A 48 -28.46 -26.43 -18.62
N LEU A 49 -28.84 -27.72 -18.57
CA LEU A 49 -28.50 -28.61 -17.47
C LEU A 49 -27.00 -28.89 -17.37
N ALA A 50 -26.31 -29.02 -18.52
CA ALA A 50 -24.86 -29.16 -18.56
C ALA A 50 -24.18 -27.88 -18.06
N ASP A 51 -24.69 -26.71 -18.43
CA ASP A 51 -24.20 -25.41 -17.97
C ASP A 51 -24.39 -25.25 -16.45
N ILE A 52 -25.57 -25.59 -15.92
CA ILE A 52 -25.84 -25.59 -14.46
C ILE A 52 -24.86 -26.51 -13.71
N LYS A 53 -24.55 -27.69 -14.27
CA LYS A 53 -23.61 -28.65 -13.65
C LYS A 53 -22.17 -28.13 -13.69
N ASN A 54 -21.76 -27.46 -14.76
CA ASN A 54 -20.43 -26.87 -14.89
C ASN A 54 -20.25 -25.65 -13.96
N SER A 55 -21.29 -24.83 -13.79
CA SER A 55 -21.26 -23.70 -12.84
C SER A 55 -21.23 -24.14 -11.37
N LEU A 56 -21.72 -25.35 -11.07
CA LEU A 56 -21.76 -25.96 -9.73
C LEU A 56 -20.61 -26.96 -9.47
N ASP A 57 -19.52 -26.94 -10.24
CA ASP A 57 -18.44 -27.92 -10.10
C ASP A 57 -17.87 -27.96 -8.66
N SER A 58 -17.95 -29.12 -8.03
CA SER A 58 -17.46 -29.46 -6.68
C SER A 58 -16.01 -29.06 -6.38
N ARG A 59 -15.19 -28.82 -7.42
CA ARG A 59 -13.81 -28.37 -7.28
C ARG A 59 -13.67 -26.97 -6.67
N SER A 60 -14.57 -26.03 -6.97
CA SER A 60 -14.48 -24.65 -6.49
C SER A 60 -14.79 -24.52 -4.98
N MET A 61 -15.79 -25.25 -4.50
CA MET A 61 -16.13 -25.31 -3.08
C MET A 61 -15.10 -26.10 -2.27
N PHE A 62 -14.52 -27.17 -2.83
CA PHE A 62 -13.42 -27.88 -2.21
C PHE A 62 -12.16 -27.01 -2.10
N SER A 63 -11.81 -26.25 -3.14
CA SER A 63 -10.67 -25.33 -3.09
C SER A 63 -10.89 -24.21 -2.08
N LEU A 64 -12.10 -23.64 -2.00
CA LEU A 64 -12.44 -22.62 -1.00
C LEU A 64 -12.33 -23.19 0.42
N ARG A 65 -12.81 -24.43 0.63
CA ARG A 65 -12.70 -25.12 1.93
C ARG A 65 -11.24 -25.36 2.33
N ALA A 66 -10.44 -25.91 1.43
CA ALA A 66 -9.02 -26.16 1.70
C ALA A 66 -8.25 -24.86 2.00
N LEU A 67 -8.62 -23.76 1.34
CA LEU A 67 -8.04 -22.45 1.58
C LEU A 67 -8.49 -21.87 2.94
N ILE A 68 -9.78 -21.98 3.28
CA ILE A 68 -10.31 -21.55 4.60
C ILE A 68 -9.69 -22.37 5.73
N ASP A 69 -9.56 -23.69 5.58
CA ASP A 69 -8.94 -24.57 6.59
C ASP A 69 -7.46 -24.22 6.80
N GLY A 70 -6.75 -23.88 5.72
CA GLY A 70 -5.38 -23.36 5.79
C GLY A 70 -5.30 -22.03 6.54
N ILE A 71 -6.18 -21.09 6.20
CA ILE A 71 -6.26 -19.78 6.86
C ILE A 71 -6.64 -19.91 8.33
N GLU A 72 -7.55 -20.81 8.70
CA GLU A 72 -7.93 -21.04 10.10
C GLU A 72 -6.78 -21.64 10.91
N LYS A 73 -6.01 -22.55 10.30
CA LYS A 73 -4.79 -23.09 10.91
C LYS A 73 -3.77 -21.98 11.17
N ASP A 74 -3.57 -21.09 10.19
CA ASP A 74 -2.63 -19.98 10.29
C ASP A 74 -3.14 -18.89 11.25
N ALA A 75 -4.45 -18.66 11.30
CA ALA A 75 -5.10 -17.76 12.27
C ALA A 75 -4.99 -18.28 13.71
N LYS A 76 -5.12 -19.60 13.94
CA LYS A 76 -4.86 -20.21 15.26
C LYS A 76 -3.38 -20.13 15.65
N ALA A 77 -2.47 -20.23 14.69
CA ALA A 77 -1.05 -19.98 14.94
C ALA A 77 -0.81 -18.49 15.29
N LEU A 78 -1.53 -17.58 14.64
CA LEU A 78 -1.49 -16.14 14.91
C LEU A 78 -2.05 -15.79 16.30
N GLU A 79 -3.15 -16.42 16.74
CA GLU A 79 -3.70 -16.23 18.10
C GLU A 79 -2.70 -16.65 19.19
N ARG A 80 -1.98 -17.77 18.99
CA ARG A 80 -0.91 -18.20 19.90
C ARG A 80 0.24 -17.19 19.94
N SER A 81 0.70 -16.74 18.76
CA SER A 81 1.71 -15.68 18.64
C SER A 81 1.24 -14.36 19.28
N SER A 82 -0.05 -14.03 19.19
CA SER A 82 -0.65 -12.85 19.81
C SER A 82 -0.63 -12.92 21.34
N SER A 83 -0.91 -14.09 21.93
CA SER A 83 -0.81 -14.29 23.38
C SER A 83 0.65 -14.16 23.88
N GLU A 84 1.61 -14.69 23.12
CA GLU A 84 3.05 -14.49 23.41
C GLU A 84 3.44 -13.01 23.30
N GLN A 85 2.93 -12.30 22.28
CA GLN A 85 3.13 -10.86 22.11
C GLN A 85 2.59 -10.04 23.29
N GLU A 86 1.43 -10.39 23.86
CA GLU A 86 0.88 -9.71 25.04
C GLU A 86 1.78 -9.89 26.28
N SER A 87 2.34 -11.09 26.46
CA SER A 87 3.32 -11.34 27.53
C SER A 87 4.57 -10.49 27.33
N HIS A 88 5.13 -10.45 26.12
CA HIS A 88 6.30 -9.61 25.82
C HIS A 88 5.99 -8.12 25.97
N LEU A 89 4.79 -7.68 25.58
CA LEU A 89 4.31 -6.31 25.75
C LEU A 89 4.24 -5.91 27.23
N GLY A 90 3.76 -6.81 28.09
CA GLY A 90 3.75 -6.62 29.54
C GLY A 90 5.17 -6.48 30.09
N ASN A 91 6.08 -7.38 29.70
CA ASN A 91 7.49 -7.34 30.13
C ASN A 91 8.17 -6.03 29.72
N VAL A 92 8.04 -5.61 28.46
CA VAL A 92 8.60 -4.34 27.96
C VAL A 92 8.02 -3.15 28.72
N THR A 93 6.73 -3.16 29.04
CA THR A 93 6.09 -2.07 29.79
C THR A 93 6.69 -1.95 31.20
N ASN A 94 6.88 -3.06 31.91
CA ASN A 94 7.49 -3.07 33.24
C ASN A 94 8.94 -2.58 33.20
N LEU A 95 9.72 -3.02 32.19
CA LEU A 95 11.11 -2.59 32.02
C LEU A 95 11.21 -1.09 31.69
N LEU A 96 10.26 -0.54 30.93
CA LEU A 96 10.19 0.90 30.65
C LEU A 96 9.91 1.73 31.90
N GLU A 97 9.12 1.21 32.84
CA GLU A 97 8.89 1.83 34.15
C GLU A 97 10.15 1.76 35.01
N GLU A 98 10.83 0.61 35.02
CA GLU A 98 12.09 0.42 35.75
C GLU A 98 13.20 1.36 35.25
N ILE A 99 13.35 1.53 33.93
CA ILE A 99 14.27 2.53 33.33
C ILE A 99 13.92 3.93 33.81
N THR A 100 12.64 4.27 33.91
CA THR A 100 12.18 5.59 34.33
C THR A 100 12.53 5.85 35.80
N ASN A 101 12.32 4.85 36.66
CA ASN A 101 12.67 4.92 38.08
C ASN A 101 14.19 5.05 38.28
N GLN A 102 14.99 4.23 37.59
CA GLN A 102 16.44 4.28 37.67
C GLN A 102 17.01 5.61 37.14
N ARG A 103 16.43 6.15 36.07
CA ARG A 103 16.78 7.49 35.58
C ARG A 103 16.53 8.56 36.65
N GLY A 104 15.43 8.47 37.39
CA GLY A 104 15.15 9.36 38.52
C GLY A 104 16.25 9.31 39.59
N ILE A 105 16.76 8.12 39.89
CA ILE A 105 17.88 7.94 40.83
C ILE A 105 19.16 8.58 40.26
N ILE A 106 19.50 8.34 38.99
CA ILE A 106 20.67 8.93 38.35
C ILE A 106 20.58 10.46 38.34
N ASP A 107 19.41 11.01 38.00
CA ASP A 107 19.15 12.45 38.00
C ASP A 107 19.34 13.06 39.40
N GLN A 108 18.88 12.36 40.45
CA GLN A 108 19.11 12.77 41.83
C GLN A 108 20.61 12.73 42.18
N LEU A 109 21.32 11.65 41.84
CA LEU A 109 22.76 11.53 42.07
C LEU A 109 23.55 12.63 41.35
N LEU A 110 23.16 12.99 40.12
CA LEU A 110 23.74 14.10 39.35
C LEU A 110 23.50 15.46 40.04
N SER A 111 22.30 15.70 40.57
CA SER A 111 21.99 16.92 41.32
C SER A 111 22.85 17.04 42.57
N GLU A 112 22.95 15.96 43.35
CA GLU A 112 23.79 15.92 44.56
C GLU A 112 25.28 16.11 44.23
N LEU A 113 25.74 15.59 43.09
CA LEU A 113 27.11 15.78 42.61
C LEU A 113 27.38 17.22 42.19
N SER A 114 26.41 17.88 41.55
CA SER A 114 26.46 19.31 41.22
C SER A 114 26.53 20.18 42.47
N GLU A 115 25.72 19.89 43.48
CA GLU A 115 25.75 20.59 44.78
C GLU A 115 27.11 20.43 45.49
N LEU A 116 27.65 19.19 45.54
CA LEU A 116 28.98 18.92 46.09
C LEU A 116 30.09 19.68 45.33
N LYS A 117 29.96 19.81 44.01
CA LYS A 117 30.89 20.59 43.18
C LYS A 117 30.81 22.09 43.50
N ASN A 118 29.62 22.62 43.72
CA ASN A 118 29.41 24.04 44.06
C ASN A 118 29.90 24.41 45.47
N GLN A 119 30.14 23.42 46.33
CA GLN A 119 30.75 23.61 47.66
C GLN A 119 32.29 23.76 47.60
N LEU A 120 32.92 23.60 46.42
CA LEU A 120 34.35 23.86 46.25
C LEU A 120 34.64 25.37 46.37
N PRO A 121 35.52 25.81 47.28
CA PRO A 121 35.84 27.22 47.43
C PRO A 121 36.53 27.78 46.17
N PRO A 122 36.27 29.05 45.79
CA PRO A 122 36.95 29.71 44.68
C PRO A 122 38.47 29.78 44.92
N ILE A 123 39.24 29.85 43.84
CA ILE A 123 40.70 29.92 43.91
C ILE A 123 41.11 31.31 44.44
N ASP A 124 41.30 31.42 45.76
CA ASP A 124 41.94 32.57 46.42
C ASP A 124 43.14 32.12 47.27
N ASP A 125 44.20 32.94 47.28
CA ASP A 125 45.55 32.63 47.81
C ASP A 125 45.63 32.69 49.34
N SER A 126 44.61 33.23 50.01
CA SER A 126 44.68 33.60 51.43
C SER A 126 44.38 32.46 52.45
N THR A 127 43.91 31.28 52.02
CA THR A 127 43.42 30.20 52.93
C THR A 127 43.90 28.78 52.59
N PHE A 128 45.20 28.62 52.30
CA PHE A 128 45.80 27.37 51.80
C PHE A 128 45.66 26.11 52.70
N ARG A 129 45.57 26.25 54.04
CA ARG A 129 45.56 25.10 54.98
C ARG A 129 44.17 24.51 55.24
N ILE A 130 43.15 25.33 55.48
CA ILE A 130 41.75 24.87 55.68
C ILE A 130 41.16 24.34 54.38
N ARG A 131 41.60 24.91 53.25
CA ARG A 131 41.22 24.49 51.90
C ARG A 131 41.63 23.06 51.57
N ARG A 132 42.83 22.61 51.99
CA ARG A 132 43.39 21.31 51.57
C ARG A 132 42.66 20.10 52.19
N GLU A 133 42.18 20.24 53.42
CA GLU A 133 41.39 19.19 54.10
C GLU A 133 39.94 19.16 53.57
N THR A 134 39.35 20.34 53.37
CA THR A 134 38.01 20.49 52.78
C THR A 134 37.98 19.97 51.34
N GLU A 135 38.96 20.31 50.51
CA GLU A 135 39.11 19.81 49.14
C GLU A 135 39.31 18.29 49.09
N ARG A 136 40.10 17.70 50.01
CA ARG A 136 40.27 16.24 50.07
C ARG A 136 38.98 15.53 50.44
N ALA A 137 38.26 16.02 51.45
CA ALA A 137 37.00 15.43 51.90
C ALA A 137 35.92 15.54 50.81
N ILE A 138 35.80 16.69 50.15
CA ILE A 138 34.87 16.88 49.03
C ILE A 138 35.27 15.99 47.85
N LYS A 139 36.56 15.91 47.49
CA LYS A 139 37.04 15.06 46.39
C LYS A 139 36.77 13.57 46.62
N GLN A 140 36.94 13.07 47.86
CA GLN A 140 36.57 11.69 48.20
C GLN A 140 35.06 11.45 48.08
N LYS A 141 34.23 12.38 48.58
CA LYS A 141 32.77 12.30 48.41
C LYS A 141 32.38 12.31 46.94
N LEU A 142 33.03 13.13 46.12
CA LEU A 142 32.81 13.21 44.67
C LEU A 142 33.14 11.87 44.00
N GLN A 143 34.29 11.27 44.31
CA GLN A 143 34.68 9.96 43.79
C GLN A 143 33.70 8.85 44.18
N HIS A 144 33.25 8.82 45.44
CA HIS A 144 32.25 7.85 45.88
C HIS A 144 30.92 8.04 45.16
N LYS A 145 30.51 9.29 44.92
CA LYS A 145 29.25 9.59 44.21
C LYS A 145 29.32 9.22 42.74
N VAL A 146 30.47 9.44 42.09
CA VAL A 146 30.74 8.95 40.72
C VAL A 146 30.63 7.43 40.67
N ALA A 147 31.25 6.70 41.61
CA ALA A 147 31.17 5.24 41.65
C ALA A 147 29.73 4.72 41.86
N GLN A 148 28.92 5.39 42.69
CA GLN A 148 27.49 5.07 42.83
C GLN A 148 26.72 5.30 41.52
N LEU A 149 27.01 6.41 40.84
CA LEU A 149 26.38 6.77 39.58
C LEU A 149 26.72 5.76 38.47
N GLU A 150 27.96 5.26 38.46
CA GLU A 150 28.39 4.15 37.59
C GLU A 150 27.59 2.87 37.85
N ILE A 151 27.37 2.50 39.12
CA ILE A 151 26.59 1.31 39.49
C ILE A 151 25.13 1.44 39.05
N GLU A 152 24.49 2.58 39.31
CA GLU A 152 23.08 2.79 38.91
C GLU A 152 22.94 2.87 37.38
N ALA A 153 23.92 3.46 36.70
CA ALA A 153 23.97 3.46 35.24
C ALA A 153 24.09 2.04 34.66
N GLN A 154 24.90 1.16 35.27
CA GLN A 154 24.99 -0.24 34.85
C GLN A 154 23.66 -1.00 35.00
N LYS A 155 22.84 -0.68 36.00
CA LYS A 155 21.50 -1.26 36.13
C LYS A 155 20.59 -0.83 34.97
N VAL A 156 20.63 0.45 34.58
CA VAL A 156 19.86 0.94 33.41
C VAL A 156 20.24 0.18 32.15
N VAL A 157 21.53 -0.08 31.94
CA VAL A 157 22.03 -0.88 30.82
C VAL A 157 21.46 -2.29 30.84
N ALA A 158 21.50 -2.97 31.99
CA ALA A 158 20.96 -4.32 32.12
C ALA A 158 19.45 -4.39 31.85
N ILE A 159 18.69 -3.42 32.35
CA ILE A 159 17.23 -3.30 32.13
C ILE A 159 16.94 -3.03 30.64
N TYR A 160 17.73 -2.15 30.01
CA TYR A 160 17.59 -1.88 28.59
C TYR A 160 17.89 -3.13 27.73
N ASP A 161 18.97 -3.86 28.02
CA ASP A 161 19.31 -5.09 27.30
C ASP A 161 18.21 -6.14 27.40
N ALA A 162 17.58 -6.28 28.57
CA ALA A 162 16.40 -7.12 28.76
C ALA A 162 15.21 -6.63 27.91
N ALA A 163 14.94 -5.31 27.90
CA ALA A 163 13.84 -4.73 27.14
C ALA A 163 14.04 -4.91 25.63
N ARG A 164 15.28 -4.77 25.16
CA ARG A 164 15.70 -5.02 23.78
C ARG A 164 15.46 -6.47 23.37
N LEU A 165 15.88 -7.42 24.20
CA LEU A 165 15.72 -8.84 23.90
C LEU A 165 14.24 -9.23 23.81
N GLU A 166 13.41 -8.71 24.72
CA GLU A 166 11.96 -8.94 24.71
C GLU A 166 11.29 -8.28 23.50
N ALA A 167 11.68 -7.06 23.13
CA ALA A 167 11.21 -6.38 21.92
C ALA A 167 11.57 -7.15 20.64
N LYS A 168 12.80 -7.70 20.56
CA LYS A 168 13.26 -8.48 19.40
C LYS A 168 12.44 -9.77 19.24
N LYS A 169 12.24 -10.54 20.31
CA LYS A 169 11.40 -11.76 20.30
C LYS A 169 9.98 -11.43 19.84
N ALA A 170 9.42 -10.34 20.34
CA ALA A 170 8.07 -9.89 20.00
C ALA A 170 7.94 -9.48 18.51
N MET A 171 8.97 -8.88 17.92
CA MET A 171 9.01 -8.52 16.49
C MET A 171 9.21 -9.73 15.57
N GLU A 172 10.06 -10.69 15.95
CA GLU A 172 10.27 -11.92 15.17
C GLU A 172 8.98 -12.77 15.12
N ALA A 173 8.23 -12.85 16.23
CA ALA A 173 6.92 -13.48 16.29
C ALA A 173 5.85 -12.78 15.40
N ALA A 174 6.07 -11.51 15.05
CA ALA A 174 5.15 -10.69 14.27
C ALA A 174 5.39 -10.72 12.74
N ASN A 175 6.33 -11.51 12.22
CA ASN A 175 6.53 -11.64 10.78
C ASN A 175 5.50 -12.56 10.08
N ILE A 176 4.70 -13.32 10.84
CA ILE A 176 3.69 -14.28 10.34
C ILE A 176 2.50 -13.57 9.62
N TYR A 177 2.29 -12.28 9.87
CA TYR A 177 1.11 -11.54 9.41
C TYR A 177 1.03 -11.39 7.89
N LYS A 178 2.18 -11.30 7.20
CA LYS A 178 2.22 -11.06 5.75
C LYS A 178 1.59 -12.20 4.95
N GLU A 179 1.81 -13.44 5.40
CA GLU A 179 1.30 -14.65 4.76
C GLU A 179 -0.20 -14.83 4.99
N VAL A 180 -0.68 -14.49 6.20
CA VAL A 180 -2.11 -14.53 6.56
C VAL A 180 -2.93 -13.52 5.75
N ILE A 181 -2.43 -12.28 5.60
CA ILE A 181 -3.12 -11.24 4.81
C ILE A 181 -3.28 -11.67 3.35
N GLU A 182 -2.25 -12.26 2.75
CA GLU A 182 -2.31 -12.72 1.37
C GLU A 182 -3.29 -13.89 1.22
N GLY A 183 -3.26 -14.87 2.12
CA GLY A 183 -4.24 -15.96 2.15
C GLY A 183 -5.69 -15.46 2.24
N MET A 184 -5.97 -14.46 3.08
CA MET A 184 -7.31 -13.88 3.24
C MET A 184 -7.81 -13.14 2.00
N LYS A 185 -6.93 -12.43 1.29
CA LYS A 185 -7.29 -11.79 0.01
C LYS A 185 -7.75 -12.83 -1.01
N GLN A 186 -7.01 -13.93 -1.12
CA GLN A 186 -7.36 -15.03 -2.01
C GLN A 186 -8.69 -15.69 -1.61
N ALA A 187 -8.95 -15.87 -0.30
CA ALA A 187 -10.21 -16.43 0.20
C ALA A 187 -11.42 -15.57 -0.13
N ARG A 188 -11.29 -14.25 -0.01
CA ARG A 188 -12.37 -13.32 -0.31
C ARG A 188 -12.71 -13.31 -1.80
N ILE A 189 -11.68 -13.31 -2.66
CA ILE A 189 -11.85 -13.38 -4.12
C ILE A 189 -12.56 -14.68 -4.52
N GLN A 190 -12.09 -15.82 -4.00
CA GLN A 190 -12.69 -17.13 -4.29
C GLN A 190 -14.12 -17.25 -3.75
N SER A 191 -14.41 -16.65 -2.60
CA SER A 191 -15.76 -16.69 -2.05
C SER A 191 -16.77 -15.82 -2.82
N LEU A 192 -16.31 -14.72 -3.43
CA LEU A 192 -17.13 -13.87 -4.29
C LEU A 192 -17.40 -14.55 -5.65
N ASP A 193 -16.40 -15.26 -6.20
CA ASP A 193 -16.58 -16.11 -7.38
C ASP A 193 -17.61 -17.22 -7.13
N ALA A 194 -17.54 -17.88 -5.96
CA ALA A 194 -18.53 -18.88 -5.54
C ALA A 194 -19.95 -18.30 -5.42
N GLU A 195 -20.11 -17.10 -4.86
CA GLU A 195 -21.41 -16.41 -4.75
C GLU A 195 -22.02 -16.11 -6.13
N ASN A 196 -21.22 -15.56 -7.05
CA ASN A 196 -21.67 -15.25 -8.40
C ASN A 196 -22.11 -16.52 -9.15
N ARG A 197 -21.34 -17.61 -9.05
CA ARG A 197 -21.70 -18.90 -9.65
C ARG A 197 -22.99 -19.49 -9.08
N MET A 198 -23.21 -19.38 -7.77
CA MET A 198 -24.46 -19.85 -7.14
C MET A 198 -25.66 -19.00 -7.56
N ARG A 199 -25.49 -17.69 -7.71
CA ARG A 199 -26.55 -16.78 -8.20
C ARG A 199 -26.93 -17.11 -9.64
N GLU A 200 -25.94 -17.23 -10.52
CA GLU A 200 -26.13 -17.62 -11.93
C GLU A 200 -26.82 -18.99 -12.05
N ALA A 201 -26.36 -19.99 -11.28
CA ALA A 201 -27.00 -21.29 -11.23
C ALA A 201 -28.45 -21.21 -10.71
N GLY A 202 -28.72 -20.39 -9.70
CA GLY A 202 -30.06 -20.18 -9.14
C GLY A 202 -31.04 -19.53 -10.13
N GLU A 203 -30.59 -18.55 -10.90
CA GLU A 203 -31.36 -17.91 -11.98
C GLU A 203 -31.67 -18.89 -13.11
N LEU A 204 -30.67 -19.65 -13.56
CA LEU A 204 -30.81 -20.69 -14.58
C LEU A 204 -31.79 -21.78 -14.12
N ILE A 205 -31.70 -22.27 -12.88
CA ILE A 205 -32.59 -23.30 -12.34
C ILE A 205 -34.05 -22.83 -12.29
N ARG A 206 -34.32 -21.58 -11.91
CA ARG A 206 -35.70 -21.04 -11.87
C ARG A 206 -36.32 -20.99 -13.27
N SER A 207 -35.57 -20.47 -14.24
CA SER A 207 -35.98 -20.40 -15.64
C SER A 207 -36.23 -21.81 -16.20
N GLN A 208 -35.26 -22.71 -16.06
CA GLN A 208 -35.33 -24.06 -16.63
C GLN A 208 -36.35 -24.97 -15.94
N ASN A 209 -36.65 -24.78 -14.64
CA ASN A 209 -37.73 -25.52 -13.97
C ASN A 209 -39.12 -25.11 -14.52
N GLY A 210 -39.28 -23.85 -14.92
CA GLY A 210 -40.47 -23.36 -15.64
C GLY A 210 -40.61 -24.05 -17.00
N SER A 211 -39.57 -23.96 -17.82
CA SER A 211 -39.52 -24.59 -19.15
C SER A 211 -39.67 -26.11 -19.10
N ALA A 212 -39.04 -26.80 -18.15
CA ALA A 212 -39.18 -28.24 -17.98
C ALA A 212 -40.59 -28.67 -17.53
N LYS A 213 -41.29 -27.83 -16.74
CA LYS A 213 -42.70 -28.08 -16.36
C LYS A 213 -43.63 -27.91 -17.56
N GLU A 214 -43.40 -26.88 -18.36
CA GLU A 214 -44.16 -26.63 -19.59
C GLU A 214 -43.93 -27.74 -20.63
N ALA A 215 -42.67 -28.11 -20.86
CA ALA A 215 -42.30 -29.20 -21.76
C ALA A 215 -42.90 -30.55 -21.31
N ARG A 216 -42.95 -30.84 -20.01
CA ARG A 216 -43.62 -32.05 -19.50
C ARG A 216 -45.13 -32.05 -19.80
N ASN A 217 -45.79 -30.90 -19.69
CA ASN A 217 -47.21 -30.79 -20.00
C ASN A 217 -47.46 -30.95 -21.51
N LYS A 218 -46.63 -30.32 -22.35
CA LYS A 218 -46.69 -30.47 -23.81
C LYS A 218 -46.46 -31.93 -24.24
N SER A 219 -45.43 -32.61 -23.72
CA SER A 219 -45.18 -34.04 -24.03
C SER A 219 -46.29 -34.96 -23.55
N LYS A 220 -46.92 -34.69 -22.40
CA LYS A 220 -48.09 -35.46 -21.94
C LYS A 220 -49.25 -35.37 -22.94
N ILE A 221 -49.57 -34.15 -23.38
CA ILE A 221 -50.62 -33.91 -24.38
C ILE A 221 -50.26 -34.56 -25.72
N LEU A 222 -48.98 -34.50 -26.14
CA LEU A 222 -48.49 -35.16 -27.36
C LEU A 222 -48.66 -36.67 -27.29
N LYS A 223 -48.31 -37.29 -26.15
CA LYS A 223 -48.44 -38.73 -25.92
C LYS A 223 -49.91 -39.19 -25.92
N GLU A 224 -50.79 -38.44 -25.26
CA GLU A 224 -52.24 -38.71 -25.22
C GLU A 224 -52.86 -38.62 -26.62
N ARG A 225 -52.55 -37.55 -27.38
CA ARG A 225 -53.04 -37.38 -28.76
C ARG A 225 -52.48 -38.43 -29.72
N SER A 226 -51.20 -38.77 -29.58
CA SER A 226 -50.57 -39.82 -30.41
C SER A 226 -51.18 -41.19 -30.14
N SER A 227 -51.53 -41.49 -28.88
CA SER A 227 -52.23 -42.72 -28.50
C SER A 227 -53.65 -42.78 -29.08
N SER A 228 -54.40 -41.66 -29.03
CA SER A 228 -55.72 -41.56 -29.64
C SER A 228 -55.69 -41.75 -31.17
N ASN A 229 -54.63 -41.28 -31.85
CA ASN A 229 -54.45 -41.50 -33.28
C ASN A 229 -54.20 -42.99 -33.64
N VAL A 230 -53.62 -43.78 -32.73
CA VAL A 230 -53.47 -45.24 -32.92
C VAL A 230 -54.84 -45.92 -32.92
N GLU A 231 -55.71 -45.54 -32.00
CA GLU A 231 -57.08 -46.08 -31.90
C GLU A 231 -57.88 -45.74 -33.15
N ALA A 232 -57.87 -44.46 -33.57
CA ALA A 232 -58.56 -43.99 -34.78
C ALA A 232 -58.04 -44.68 -36.06
N LEU A 233 -56.73 -44.92 -36.15
CA LEU A 233 -56.13 -45.65 -37.26
C LEU A 233 -56.58 -47.13 -37.28
N GLY A 234 -56.66 -47.76 -36.10
CA GLY A 234 -57.16 -49.13 -35.97
C GLY A 234 -58.60 -49.26 -36.46
N GLU A 235 -59.46 -48.31 -36.11
CA GLU A 235 -60.84 -48.25 -36.59
C GLU A 235 -60.93 -48.03 -38.10
N ALA A 236 -60.12 -47.10 -38.65
CA ALA A 236 -60.10 -46.82 -40.08
C ALA A 236 -59.63 -48.05 -40.89
N LYS A 237 -58.60 -48.75 -40.40
CA LYS A 237 -58.11 -49.99 -41.01
C LYS A 237 -59.18 -51.09 -41.02
N ALA A 238 -59.85 -51.30 -39.88
CA ALA A 238 -60.95 -52.26 -39.78
C ALA A 238 -62.12 -51.92 -40.73
N ARG A 239 -62.43 -50.63 -40.91
CA ARG A 239 -63.45 -50.17 -41.88
C ARG A 239 -63.05 -50.42 -43.33
N VAL A 240 -61.80 -50.17 -43.70
CA VAL A 240 -61.30 -50.48 -45.05
C VAL A 240 -61.33 -51.98 -45.30
N GLU A 241 -60.84 -52.80 -44.37
CA GLU A 241 -60.90 -54.28 -44.48
C GLU A 241 -62.33 -54.79 -44.65
N ALA A 242 -63.30 -54.22 -43.92
CA ALA A 242 -64.70 -54.56 -44.04
C ALA A 242 -65.30 -54.16 -45.41
N LEU A 243 -64.89 -53.02 -45.98
CA LEU A 243 -65.33 -52.56 -47.30
C LEU A 243 -64.72 -53.40 -48.42
N THR A 244 -63.42 -53.73 -48.33
CA THR A 244 -62.72 -54.61 -49.28
C THR A 244 -63.36 -56.00 -49.31
N LYS A 245 -63.62 -56.61 -48.15
CA LYS A 245 -64.29 -57.92 -48.07
C LYS A 245 -65.70 -57.90 -48.68
N ARG A 246 -66.40 -56.76 -48.60
CA ARG A 246 -67.75 -56.59 -49.17
C ARG A 246 -67.72 -56.38 -50.68
N GLU A 247 -66.64 -55.78 -51.20
CA GLU A 247 -66.36 -55.67 -52.63
C GLU A 247 -65.98 -57.03 -53.24
N GLU A 248 -65.10 -57.79 -52.59
CA GLU A 248 -64.72 -59.17 -52.99
C GLU A 248 -65.93 -60.12 -53.11
N GLN A 249 -66.97 -59.90 -52.30
CA GLN A 249 -68.22 -60.67 -52.37
C GLN A 249 -69.13 -60.29 -53.56
N LEU A 250 -69.02 -59.07 -54.09
CA LEU A 250 -69.85 -58.58 -55.20
C LEU A 250 -69.34 -59.02 -56.58
N ALA A 251 -68.02 -59.15 -56.75
CA ALA A 251 -67.38 -59.59 -57.99
C ALA A 251 -67.84 -60.99 -58.50
N PRO A 252 -67.88 -62.05 -57.68
CA PRO A 252 -68.35 -63.36 -58.12
C PRO A 252 -69.86 -63.39 -58.37
N LEU A 253 -70.64 -62.56 -57.68
CA LEU A 253 -72.10 -62.46 -57.90
C LEU A 253 -72.42 -61.87 -59.28
N ILE A 254 -71.70 -60.82 -59.71
CA ILE A 254 -71.85 -60.24 -61.04
C ILE A 254 -71.37 -61.21 -62.12
N THR A 255 -70.27 -61.92 -61.87
CA THR A 255 -69.76 -62.99 -62.76
C THR A 255 -70.78 -64.13 -62.90
N LYS A 256 -71.41 -64.53 -61.80
CA LYS A 256 -72.47 -65.54 -61.79
C LYS A 256 -73.71 -65.08 -62.56
N ILE A 257 -74.18 -63.84 -62.34
CA ILE A 257 -75.29 -63.26 -63.11
C ILE A 257 -74.99 -63.28 -64.61
N ARG A 258 -73.74 -62.96 -65.02
CA ARG A 258 -73.33 -63.04 -66.43
C ARG A 258 -73.41 -64.47 -66.96
N ASN A 259 -72.90 -65.44 -66.22
CA ASN A 259 -72.91 -66.85 -66.62
C ASN A 259 -74.34 -67.40 -66.73
N ASP A 260 -75.17 -67.15 -65.71
CA ASP A 260 -76.58 -67.56 -65.69
C ASP A 260 -77.36 -66.92 -66.87
N LEU A 261 -77.10 -65.65 -67.20
CA LEU A 261 -77.71 -65.00 -68.38
C LEU A 261 -77.21 -65.58 -69.71
N SER A 262 -75.96 -66.06 -69.76
CA SER A 262 -75.43 -66.72 -70.96
C SER A 262 -76.12 -68.07 -71.21
N GLU A 263 -76.45 -68.80 -70.14
CA GLU A 263 -77.20 -70.06 -70.22
C GLU A 263 -78.67 -69.83 -70.60
N ILE A 264 -79.32 -68.83 -70.00
CA ILE A 264 -80.73 -68.48 -70.31
C ILE A 264 -80.88 -68.00 -71.76
N SER A 265 -79.91 -67.25 -72.28
CA SER A 265 -79.93 -66.76 -73.67
C SER A 265 -79.81 -67.88 -74.71
N GLN A 266 -79.26 -69.05 -74.35
CA GLN A 266 -79.12 -70.21 -75.25
C GLN A 266 -80.36 -71.12 -75.26
N GLN A 267 -81.19 -71.11 -74.21
CA GLN A 267 -82.37 -72.00 -74.10
C GLN A 267 -83.64 -71.46 -74.79
N SER A 268 -83.76 -70.15 -75.04
CA SER A 268 -85.02 -69.51 -75.52
C SER A 268 -85.34 -69.61 -77.03
N LEU A 269 -84.74 -70.53 -77.80
CA LEU A 269 -84.93 -70.61 -79.27
C LEU A 269 -86.15 -71.44 -79.76
N LYS A 270 -87.10 -71.83 -78.91
CA LYS A 270 -88.33 -72.53 -79.34
C LYS A 270 -89.59 -72.04 -78.63
N GLY A 271 -90.15 -70.95 -79.15
CA GLY A 271 -91.44 -70.37 -78.75
C GLY A 271 -91.32 -68.85 -78.65
N GLY A 272 -91.57 -68.14 -79.74
CA GLY A 272 -91.58 -66.67 -79.76
C GLY A 272 -92.78 -66.09 -79.00
N ASP A 273 -92.75 -64.84 -78.53
CA ASP A 273 -91.68 -63.85 -78.47
C ASP A 273 -92.16 -62.75 -77.49
N GLU A 274 -91.34 -62.38 -76.50
CA GLU A 274 -91.44 -61.15 -75.68
C GLU A 274 -90.26 -61.04 -74.67
N ASN A 275 -89.66 -62.17 -74.24
CA ASN A 275 -88.60 -62.18 -73.21
C ASN A 275 -87.15 -61.97 -73.70
N GLN A 276 -86.91 -61.82 -75.00
CA GLN A 276 -85.54 -61.80 -75.56
C GLN A 276 -84.88 -60.40 -75.54
N LEU A 277 -85.67 -59.32 -75.58
CA LEU A 277 -85.19 -57.92 -75.50
C LEU A 277 -84.70 -57.50 -74.09
N ASP A 278 -85.15 -58.20 -73.04
CA ASP A 278 -84.83 -57.84 -71.65
C ASP A 278 -83.47 -58.44 -71.20
N ILE A 279 -83.03 -59.54 -71.82
CA ILE A 279 -81.79 -60.25 -71.47
C ILE A 279 -80.53 -59.44 -71.86
N ASP A 280 -80.49 -58.85 -73.05
CA ASP A 280 -79.33 -58.04 -73.49
C ASP A 280 -79.19 -56.75 -72.66
N THR A 281 -80.31 -56.15 -72.27
CA THR A 281 -80.35 -54.98 -71.38
C THR A 281 -79.78 -55.29 -69.99
N ILE A 282 -79.98 -56.52 -69.48
CA ILE A 282 -79.41 -56.96 -68.20
C ILE A 282 -77.91 -57.26 -68.35
N ARG A 283 -77.46 -57.82 -69.47
CA ARG A 283 -76.03 -58.07 -69.76
C ARG A 283 -75.22 -56.77 -69.83
N ASP A 284 -75.71 -55.77 -70.55
CA ASP A 284 -75.05 -54.44 -70.61
C ASP A 284 -74.96 -53.77 -69.23
N LYS A 285 -76.01 -53.90 -68.41
CA LYS A 285 -76.00 -53.40 -67.02
C LYS A 285 -75.01 -54.16 -66.13
N ALA A 286 -74.77 -55.45 -66.37
CA ALA A 286 -73.77 -56.24 -65.66
C ALA A 286 -72.33 -55.85 -66.07
N ASP A 287 -72.07 -55.62 -67.36
CA ASP A 287 -70.77 -55.17 -67.85
C ASP A 287 -70.43 -53.75 -67.39
N GLN A 288 -71.41 -52.84 -67.42
CA GLN A 288 -71.27 -51.51 -66.80
C GLN A 288 -71.02 -51.58 -65.29
N SER A 289 -71.57 -52.59 -64.60
CA SER A 289 -71.33 -52.78 -63.16
C SER A 289 -69.91 -53.30 -62.89
N GLN A 290 -69.36 -54.15 -63.76
CA GLN A 290 -68.00 -54.65 -63.63
C GLN A 290 -66.95 -53.60 -63.98
N GLN A 291 -67.15 -52.82 -65.06
CA GLN A 291 -66.30 -51.68 -65.39
C GLN A 291 -66.25 -50.60 -64.28
N ARG A 292 -67.24 -50.58 -63.39
CA ARG A 292 -67.28 -49.69 -62.21
C ARG A 292 -66.62 -50.27 -60.95
N ILE A 293 -66.42 -51.59 -60.88
CA ILE A 293 -65.82 -52.29 -59.73
C ILE A 293 -64.29 -52.30 -59.81
N GLU A 294 -63.71 -52.53 -60.99
CA GLU A 294 -62.25 -52.55 -61.21
C GLU A 294 -61.53 -51.29 -60.64
N PRO A 295 -61.96 -50.04 -60.96
CA PRO A 295 -61.34 -48.85 -60.39
C PRO A 295 -61.63 -48.68 -58.88
N LEU A 296 -62.67 -49.34 -58.35
CA LEU A 296 -63.00 -49.33 -56.92
C LEU A 296 -62.01 -50.20 -56.13
N ASN A 297 -61.66 -51.39 -56.66
CA ASN A 297 -60.64 -52.26 -56.10
C ASN A 297 -59.26 -51.59 -56.07
N GLU A 298 -58.84 -50.98 -57.19
CA GLU A 298 -57.61 -50.19 -57.24
C GLU A 298 -57.61 -49.03 -56.23
N SER A 299 -58.77 -48.38 -56.03
CA SER A 299 -58.95 -47.31 -55.05
C SER A 299 -58.82 -47.81 -53.60
N PHE A 300 -59.44 -48.95 -53.24
CA PHE A 300 -59.30 -49.55 -51.91
C PHE A 300 -57.88 -50.06 -51.65
N GLN A 301 -57.21 -50.67 -52.63
CA GLN A 301 -55.81 -51.08 -52.50
C GLN A 301 -54.88 -49.87 -52.31
N LYS A 302 -55.11 -48.78 -53.05
CA LYS A 302 -54.39 -47.52 -52.88
C LYS A 302 -54.62 -46.93 -51.48
N MET A 303 -55.85 -46.98 -50.98
CA MET A 303 -56.20 -46.53 -49.63
C MET A 303 -55.54 -47.39 -48.54
N GLY A 304 -55.49 -48.72 -48.72
CA GLY A 304 -54.75 -49.63 -47.84
C GLY A 304 -53.26 -49.28 -47.76
N LYS A 305 -52.60 -49.04 -48.90
CA LYS A 305 -51.19 -48.57 -48.96
C LYS A 305 -51.01 -47.19 -48.32
N GLN A 306 -51.96 -46.27 -48.52
CA GLN A 306 -51.94 -44.96 -47.87
C GLN A 306 -52.09 -45.06 -46.35
N LEU A 307 -52.99 -45.91 -45.85
CA LEU A 307 -53.17 -46.20 -44.43
C LEU A 307 -51.96 -46.89 -43.80
N GLU A 308 -51.27 -47.75 -44.53
CA GLU A 308 -50.02 -48.37 -44.07
C GLU A 308 -48.90 -47.33 -43.91
N GLY A 309 -48.79 -46.39 -44.87
CA GLY A 309 -47.89 -45.24 -44.78
C GLY A 309 -48.22 -44.30 -43.62
N VAL A 310 -49.52 -44.00 -43.40
CA VAL A 310 -50.01 -43.25 -42.23
C VAL A 310 -49.69 -44.00 -40.94
N GLY A 311 -49.88 -45.32 -40.90
CA GLY A 311 -49.61 -46.15 -39.74
C GLY A 311 -48.14 -46.32 -39.39
N LYS A 312 -47.22 -46.21 -40.36
CA LYS A 312 -45.79 -46.10 -40.08
C LYS A 312 -45.48 -44.78 -39.37
N LYS A 313 -45.99 -43.65 -39.89
CA LYS A 313 -45.81 -42.32 -39.29
C LYS A 313 -46.42 -42.18 -37.88
N VAL A 314 -47.60 -42.75 -37.66
CA VAL A 314 -48.25 -42.77 -36.33
C VAL A 314 -47.42 -43.56 -35.32
N ARG A 315 -46.86 -44.72 -35.71
CA ARG A 315 -45.98 -45.51 -34.82
C ARG A 315 -44.69 -44.77 -34.48
N GLU A 316 -44.03 -44.18 -35.48
CA GLU A 316 -42.83 -43.36 -35.27
C GLU A 316 -43.11 -42.17 -34.32
N LEU A 317 -44.28 -41.53 -34.45
CA LEU A 317 -44.72 -40.44 -33.56
C LEU A 317 -45.01 -40.90 -32.13
N VAL A 318 -45.56 -42.11 -31.95
CA VAL A 318 -45.82 -42.69 -30.63
C VAL A 318 -44.52 -43.06 -29.92
N ASP A 319 -43.59 -43.72 -30.62
CA ASP A 319 -42.30 -44.08 -30.07
C ASP A 319 -41.48 -42.84 -29.70
N SER A 320 -41.46 -41.83 -30.58
CA SER A 320 -40.75 -40.58 -30.32
C SER A 320 -41.38 -39.78 -29.18
N SER A 321 -42.70 -39.68 -29.10
CA SER A 321 -43.40 -38.98 -28.00
C SER A 321 -43.27 -39.70 -26.66
N GLY A 322 -43.22 -41.04 -26.66
CA GLY A 322 -42.90 -41.86 -25.49
C GLY A 322 -41.52 -41.55 -24.94
N LYS A 323 -40.50 -41.58 -25.80
CA LYS A 323 -39.11 -41.24 -25.44
C LYS A 323 -38.96 -39.80 -24.97
N ALA A 324 -39.62 -38.84 -25.63
CA ALA A 324 -39.54 -37.43 -25.25
C ALA A 324 -40.22 -37.13 -23.89
N PHE A 325 -41.25 -37.89 -23.53
CA PHE A 325 -41.86 -37.87 -22.20
C PHE A 325 -40.92 -38.44 -21.11
N GLU A 326 -40.21 -39.53 -21.39
CA GLU A 326 -39.21 -40.10 -20.47
C GLU A 326 -38.00 -39.19 -20.28
N ASP A 327 -37.50 -38.60 -21.37
CA ASP A 327 -36.38 -37.64 -21.34
C ASP A 327 -36.74 -36.38 -20.52
N THR A 328 -37.94 -35.82 -20.69
CA THR A 328 -38.39 -34.68 -19.87
C THR A 328 -38.63 -35.04 -18.41
N ALA A 329 -39.10 -36.26 -18.13
CA ALA A 329 -39.21 -36.75 -16.76
C ALA A 329 -37.83 -36.88 -16.09
N THR A 330 -36.84 -37.39 -16.82
CA THR A 330 -35.45 -37.52 -16.34
C THR A 330 -34.81 -36.15 -16.12
N ALA A 331 -34.91 -35.23 -17.08
CA ALA A 331 -34.39 -33.87 -16.96
C ALA A 331 -35.03 -33.12 -15.78
N ARG A 332 -36.34 -33.27 -15.58
CA ARG A 332 -37.04 -32.70 -14.41
C ARG A 332 -36.55 -33.30 -13.10
N ASN A 333 -36.37 -34.62 -13.02
CA ASN A 333 -35.86 -35.27 -11.82
C ASN A 333 -34.44 -34.79 -11.49
N GLN A 334 -33.58 -34.63 -12.50
CA GLN A 334 -32.24 -34.07 -12.34
C GLN A 334 -32.29 -32.62 -11.84
N ILE A 335 -33.14 -31.75 -12.42
CA ILE A 335 -33.36 -30.37 -11.95
C ILE A 335 -33.88 -30.37 -10.50
N GLN A 336 -34.79 -31.28 -10.14
CA GLN A 336 -35.31 -31.40 -8.78
C GLN A 336 -34.25 -31.88 -7.77
N GLN A 337 -33.34 -32.76 -8.18
CA GLN A 337 -32.20 -33.16 -7.35
C GLN A 337 -31.25 -31.98 -7.10
N VAL A 338 -30.97 -31.17 -8.12
CA VAL A 338 -30.16 -29.94 -7.96
C VAL A 338 -30.87 -28.92 -7.06
N ILE A 339 -32.17 -28.69 -7.25
CA ILE A 339 -32.98 -27.82 -6.37
C ILE A 339 -32.94 -28.28 -4.90
N LYS A 340 -32.92 -29.59 -4.65
CA LYS A 340 -32.83 -30.14 -3.29
C LYS A 340 -31.46 -29.97 -2.65
N SER A 341 -30.39 -29.98 -3.46
CA SER A 341 -29.00 -29.87 -2.97
C SER A 341 -28.56 -28.41 -2.79
N MET A 342 -29.27 -27.47 -3.40
CA MET A 342 -28.90 -26.05 -3.40
C MET A 342 -29.03 -25.34 -2.03
N PRO A 343 -30.04 -25.64 -1.19
CA PRO A 343 -30.09 -25.13 0.19
C PRO A 343 -28.87 -25.56 1.02
N GLU A 344 -28.43 -26.81 0.89
CA GLU A 344 -27.26 -27.34 1.60
C GLU A 344 -25.97 -26.61 1.17
N LEU A 345 -25.76 -26.43 -0.14
CA LEU A 345 -24.63 -25.65 -0.66
C LEU A 345 -24.67 -24.17 -0.24
N LYS A 346 -25.86 -23.58 -0.15
CA LYS A 346 -26.05 -22.22 0.33
C LYS A 346 -25.68 -22.09 1.81
N GLU A 347 -26.11 -23.04 2.64
CA GLU A 347 -25.78 -23.10 4.07
C GLU A 347 -24.27 -23.30 4.27
N GLU A 348 -23.62 -24.18 3.51
CA GLU A 348 -22.16 -24.36 3.54
C GLU A 348 -21.39 -23.09 3.13
N TRP A 349 -21.90 -22.32 2.16
CA TRP A 349 -21.32 -21.03 1.77
C TRP A 349 -21.54 -19.95 2.83
N GLU A 350 -22.74 -19.85 3.41
CA GLU A 350 -23.06 -18.89 4.49
C GLU A 350 -22.18 -19.15 5.73
N ASP A 351 -21.97 -20.42 6.08
CA ASP A 351 -21.08 -20.86 7.15
C ASP A 351 -19.61 -20.52 6.83
N SER A 352 -19.20 -20.68 5.56
CA SER A 352 -17.87 -20.26 5.10
C SER A 352 -17.66 -18.74 5.14
N GLN A 353 -18.68 -17.95 4.78
CA GLN A 353 -18.67 -16.48 4.92
C GLN A 353 -18.50 -16.06 6.38
N LYS A 354 -19.29 -16.66 7.28
CA LYS A 354 -19.22 -16.37 8.72
C LYS A 354 -17.85 -16.68 9.32
N ARG A 355 -17.22 -17.80 8.91
CA ARG A 355 -15.84 -18.13 9.29
C ARG A 355 -14.82 -17.11 8.79
N ILE A 356 -14.96 -16.65 7.54
CA ILE A 356 -14.09 -15.61 6.97
C ILE A 356 -14.24 -14.30 7.76
N GLU A 357 -15.46 -13.88 8.10
CA GLU A 357 -15.72 -12.67 8.89
C GLU A 357 -15.13 -12.74 10.31
N GLN A 358 -15.30 -13.87 10.99
CA GLN A 358 -14.69 -14.09 12.31
C GLN A 358 -13.16 -14.03 12.24
N THR A 359 -12.57 -14.65 11.22
CA THR A 359 -11.12 -14.60 11.01
C THR A 359 -10.64 -13.18 10.72
N ILE A 360 -11.39 -12.39 9.93
CA ILE A 360 -11.11 -10.97 9.68
C ILE A 360 -11.11 -10.17 10.97
N ALA A 361 -12.10 -10.38 11.84
CA ALA A 361 -12.18 -9.69 13.13
C ALA A 361 -10.95 -10.01 14.00
N ASN A 362 -10.57 -11.30 14.10
CA ASN A 362 -9.41 -11.73 14.89
C ASN A 362 -8.10 -11.15 14.31
N VAL A 363 -7.92 -11.17 12.99
CA VAL A 363 -6.72 -10.59 12.34
C VAL A 363 -6.67 -9.07 12.52
N LYS A 364 -7.81 -8.37 12.46
CA LYS A 364 -7.89 -6.93 12.70
C LYS A 364 -7.52 -6.58 14.14
N GLU A 365 -8.02 -7.32 15.12
CA GLU A 365 -7.64 -7.17 16.52
C GLU A 365 -6.13 -7.40 16.71
N THR A 366 -5.61 -8.49 16.14
CA THR A 366 -4.20 -8.86 16.23
C THR A 366 -3.29 -7.81 15.57
N ARG A 367 -3.70 -7.23 14.44
CA ARG A 367 -3.02 -6.10 13.78
C ARG A 367 -3.01 -4.84 14.65
N SER A 368 -4.10 -4.55 15.35
CA SER A 368 -4.15 -3.42 16.29
C SER A 368 -3.18 -3.62 17.46
N LYS A 369 -3.13 -4.84 18.02
CA LYS A 369 -2.14 -5.22 19.06
C LYS A 369 -0.70 -5.10 18.55
N LEU A 370 -0.43 -5.53 17.31
CA LEU A 370 0.88 -5.38 16.69
C LEU A 370 1.27 -3.91 16.48
N ALA A 371 0.34 -3.07 16.03
CA ALA A 371 0.59 -1.65 15.87
C ALA A 371 0.98 -1.01 17.21
N LEU A 372 0.27 -1.36 18.29
CA LEU A 372 0.58 -0.92 19.65
C LEU A 372 1.96 -1.43 20.10
N LEU A 373 2.29 -2.70 19.83
CA LEU A 373 3.59 -3.27 20.14
C LEU A 373 4.72 -2.54 19.39
N LYS A 374 4.56 -2.30 18.08
CA LYS A 374 5.52 -1.53 17.27
C LYS A 374 5.73 -0.13 17.85
N GLU A 375 4.66 0.54 18.27
CA GLU A 375 4.74 1.84 18.92
C GLU A 375 5.55 1.76 20.23
N LYS A 376 5.26 0.78 21.11
CA LYS A 376 6.04 0.60 22.35
C LYS A 376 7.52 0.27 22.11
N VAL A 377 7.85 -0.49 21.07
CA VAL A 377 9.25 -0.76 20.69
C VAL A 377 9.97 0.51 20.27
N ILE A 378 9.31 1.38 19.49
CA ILE A 378 9.87 2.68 19.10
C ILE A 378 10.10 3.55 20.34
N LEU A 379 9.15 3.59 21.27
CA LEU A 379 9.31 4.31 22.54
C LEU A 379 10.48 3.77 23.38
N ALA A 380 10.67 2.45 23.43
CA ALA A 380 11.79 1.84 24.13
C ALA A 380 13.14 2.21 23.52
N ARG A 381 13.23 2.17 22.18
CA ARG A 381 14.43 2.59 21.44
C ARG A 381 14.74 4.07 21.67
N ASP A 382 13.74 4.94 21.65
CA ASP A 382 13.93 6.37 21.91
C ASP A 382 14.44 6.62 23.35
N LYS A 383 13.86 5.96 24.37
CA LYS A 383 14.36 6.07 25.76
C LYS A 383 15.84 5.68 25.87
N ALA A 384 16.25 4.65 25.14
CA ALA A 384 17.63 4.18 25.12
C ALA A 384 18.57 5.12 24.35
N ASN A 385 18.10 5.65 23.23
CA ASN A 385 18.85 6.61 22.42
C ASN A 385 19.17 7.91 23.20
N ARG A 386 18.35 8.23 24.22
CA ARG A 386 18.52 9.39 25.10
C ARG A 386 19.42 9.17 26.31
N VAL A 387 19.96 7.97 26.50
CA VAL A 387 20.91 7.72 27.58
C VAL A 387 22.21 8.47 27.26
N LYS A 388 22.50 9.52 28.02
CA LYS A 388 23.66 10.41 27.84
C LYS A 388 25.00 9.84 28.34
N LEU A 389 25.01 8.58 28.77
CA LEU A 389 26.21 7.94 29.29
C LEU A 389 27.12 7.55 28.11
N GLY A 390 28.40 7.91 28.20
CA GLY A 390 29.40 7.44 27.23
C GLY A 390 29.62 5.93 27.33
N ALA A 391 30.29 5.36 26.33
CA ALA A 391 30.58 3.93 26.25
C ALA A 391 32.08 3.68 26.44
N HIS A 392 32.39 2.80 27.40
CA HIS A 392 33.71 2.27 27.65
C HIS A 392 33.89 0.93 26.93
N PHE A 393 34.99 0.82 26.18
CA PHE A 393 35.34 -0.36 25.40
C PHE A 393 36.61 -0.99 25.95
N GLU A 394 36.59 -2.32 25.95
CA GLU A 394 37.73 -3.16 26.25
C GLU A 394 38.10 -3.97 25.00
N ARG A 395 39.23 -4.69 25.06
CA ARG A 395 39.65 -5.50 23.93
C ARG A 395 38.63 -6.61 23.65
N GLY A 396 38.13 -6.66 22.43
CA GLY A 396 37.08 -7.60 22.00
C GLY A 396 35.68 -6.99 22.02
N SER A 397 35.50 -5.85 22.67
CA SER A 397 34.21 -5.18 22.78
C SER A 397 33.79 -4.52 21.47
N TYR A 398 32.49 -4.45 21.21
CA TYR A 398 31.94 -3.73 20.06
C TYR A 398 30.48 -3.34 20.27
N LEU A 399 30.06 -2.29 19.56
CA LEU A 399 28.64 -1.95 19.33
C LEU A 399 28.34 -2.00 17.84
N GLU A 400 27.20 -2.59 17.49
CA GLU A 400 26.52 -2.42 16.21
C GLU A 400 25.28 -1.57 16.48
N LEU A 401 25.19 -0.38 15.87
CA LEU A 401 24.16 0.61 16.15
C LEU A 401 23.18 0.75 14.96
N PRO A 402 21.91 1.08 15.22
CA PRO A 402 20.94 1.32 14.18
C PRO A 402 21.28 2.61 13.43
N LEU A 403 21.05 2.60 12.11
CA LEU A 403 21.15 3.78 11.26
C LEU A 403 19.73 4.23 10.88
N PRO A 404 19.20 5.32 11.45
CA PRO A 404 17.81 5.76 11.22
C PRO A 404 17.57 6.39 9.84
N GLN A 405 18.62 6.90 9.21
CA GLN A 405 18.62 7.50 7.86
C GLN A 405 18.53 6.43 6.77
N THR A 406 18.15 6.79 5.55
CA THR A 406 18.20 5.87 4.38
C THR A 406 19.54 6.01 3.66
N SER A 407 19.88 5.05 2.78
CA SER A 407 21.07 5.17 1.93
C SER A 407 21.18 6.52 1.21
N ASP A 408 20.05 7.02 0.70
CA ASP A 408 19.99 8.27 -0.05
C ASP A 408 20.45 9.49 0.77
N ASP A 409 20.34 9.46 2.10
CA ASP A 409 20.77 10.56 2.97
C ASP A 409 22.31 10.68 3.04
N PHE A 410 23.02 9.59 2.70
CA PHE A 410 24.48 9.49 2.66
C PHE A 410 25.07 9.71 1.28
N ALA A 411 24.25 9.69 0.23
CA ALA A 411 24.67 9.64 -1.16
C ALA A 411 25.68 10.75 -1.50
N GLU A 412 25.38 12.00 -1.15
CA GLU A 412 26.24 13.16 -1.46
C GLU A 412 26.94 13.75 -0.23
N VAL A 413 26.31 13.66 0.95
CA VAL A 413 26.80 14.28 2.18
C VAL A 413 26.93 13.23 3.27
N THR A 414 28.04 13.29 4.01
CA THR A 414 28.24 12.46 5.20
C THR A 414 28.90 13.30 6.28
N ASP A 415 28.27 13.48 7.44
CA ASP A 415 28.82 14.19 8.60
C ASP A 415 28.80 13.23 9.79
N VAL A 416 29.97 12.88 10.32
CA VAL A 416 30.12 12.00 11.48
C VAL A 416 30.89 12.76 12.54
N ARG A 417 30.34 12.81 13.76
CA ARG A 417 30.98 13.46 14.91
C ARG A 417 30.86 12.58 16.13
N PHE A 418 31.93 12.44 16.88
CA PHE A 418 31.92 11.80 18.19
C PHE A 418 33.10 12.26 19.01
N PHE A 419 32.98 12.13 20.33
CA PHE A 419 34.06 12.37 21.26
C PHE A 419 34.73 11.04 21.62
N PHE A 420 36.04 11.06 21.83
CA PHE A 420 36.76 9.89 22.32
C PHE A 420 37.95 10.28 23.22
N ARG A 421 38.42 9.32 24.01
CA ARG A 421 39.70 9.38 24.73
C ARG A 421 40.27 7.97 24.92
N THR A 422 41.61 7.82 24.88
CA THR A 422 42.27 6.51 25.01
C THR A 422 43.72 6.65 25.50
N ARG A 423 44.32 5.53 25.94
CA ARG A 423 45.77 5.35 26.12
C ARG A 423 46.40 4.51 25.01
N GLU A 424 45.59 3.87 24.17
CA GLU A 424 46.07 2.95 23.16
C GLU A 424 46.71 3.69 21.99
N ARG A 425 47.76 3.08 21.46
CA ARG A 425 48.42 3.57 20.25
C ARG A 425 47.66 3.19 18.99
N ASN A 426 46.95 2.07 19.01
CA ASN A 426 46.20 1.56 17.88
C ASN A 426 44.81 1.15 18.35
N GLY A 427 43.79 1.40 17.53
CA GLY A 427 42.43 1.03 17.90
C GLY A 427 41.41 1.34 16.82
N PHE A 428 40.30 0.62 16.82
CA PHE A 428 39.19 0.81 15.89
C PHE A 428 38.11 1.71 16.49
N LEU A 429 37.83 2.87 15.90
CA LEU A 429 36.86 3.82 16.46
C LEU A 429 35.47 3.67 15.85
N PHE A 430 35.39 3.64 14.52
CA PHE A 430 34.12 3.76 13.80
C PHE A 430 34.17 3.07 12.44
N PHE A 431 33.06 2.46 12.02
CA PHE A 431 32.83 2.00 10.65
C PHE A 431 31.37 2.20 10.25
N LEU A 432 31.18 2.70 9.04
CA LEU A 432 29.90 2.78 8.35
C LEU A 432 30.09 2.16 6.96
N GLY A 433 29.40 1.05 6.68
CA GLY A 433 29.58 0.34 5.42
C GLY A 433 28.69 -0.88 5.24
N SER A 434 28.73 -1.49 4.05
CA SER A 434 27.98 -2.71 3.76
C SER A 434 28.70 -3.99 4.22
N SER A 435 27.95 -5.07 4.49
CA SER A 435 28.44 -6.45 4.73
C SER A 435 29.52 -6.90 3.73
N ASN A 436 29.41 -6.51 2.46
CA ASN A 436 30.33 -6.92 1.38
C ASN A 436 31.41 -5.85 1.07
N ALA A 437 31.68 -4.93 2.01
CA ALA A 437 32.68 -3.88 1.81
C ALA A 437 34.07 -4.41 1.39
N GLN A 438 34.39 -5.68 1.70
CA GLN A 438 35.64 -6.32 1.31
C GLN A 438 35.79 -6.60 -0.20
N LEU A 439 34.69 -6.86 -0.94
CA LEU A 439 34.77 -7.35 -2.34
C LEU A 439 34.89 -6.23 -3.39
N ALA A 440 34.35 -5.05 -3.10
CA ALA A 440 34.56 -3.81 -3.89
C ALA A 440 33.98 -2.56 -3.18
N GLY A 441 33.50 -2.69 -1.95
CA GLY A 441 32.35 -1.90 -1.50
C GLY A 441 32.66 -0.51 -0.96
N GLU A 442 31.57 0.21 -0.73
CA GLU A 442 31.53 1.56 -0.20
C GLU A 442 31.57 1.50 1.34
N PHE A 443 32.45 2.31 1.95
CA PHE A 443 32.56 2.40 3.41
C PHE A 443 33.34 3.65 3.87
N LEU A 444 33.05 4.08 5.09
CA LEU A 444 33.85 5.02 5.89
C LEU A 444 34.33 4.30 7.15
N GLY A 445 35.64 4.27 7.38
CA GLY A 445 36.26 3.71 8.57
C GLY A 445 37.21 4.70 9.24
N ILE A 446 37.26 4.67 10.56
CA ILE A 446 38.14 5.51 11.37
C ILE A 446 38.87 4.64 12.38
N GLU A 447 40.19 4.68 12.36
CA GLU A 447 41.07 3.94 13.26
C GLU A 447 42.18 4.85 13.82
N LEU A 448 42.79 4.43 14.92
CA LEU A 448 44.04 4.97 15.43
C LEU A 448 45.17 4.11 14.91
N GLU A 449 46.17 4.76 14.32
CA GLU A 449 47.40 4.14 13.86
C GLU A 449 48.58 4.93 14.44
N ASN A 450 49.40 4.30 15.28
CA ASN A 450 50.54 4.92 15.94
C ASN A 450 50.20 6.24 16.68
N GLU A 451 49.18 6.17 17.54
CA GLU A 451 48.61 7.24 18.38
C GLU A 451 47.86 8.31 17.61
N ARG A 452 47.68 8.17 16.29
CA ARG A 452 47.12 9.22 15.43
C ARG A 452 45.82 8.77 14.76
N PRO A 453 44.77 9.62 14.74
CA PRO A 453 43.57 9.32 13.98
C PRO A 453 43.82 9.23 12.48
N LYS A 454 43.23 8.20 11.88
CA LYS A 454 43.28 7.88 10.46
C LYS A 454 41.86 7.60 9.96
N MET A 455 41.46 8.32 8.92
CA MET A 455 40.24 8.03 8.17
C MET A 455 40.58 7.25 6.91
N THR A 456 39.73 6.27 6.61
CA THR A 456 39.72 5.49 5.37
C THR A 456 38.33 5.59 4.74
N LEU A 457 38.24 6.08 3.51
CA LEU A 457 36.98 6.24 2.80
C LEU A 457 37.10 5.59 1.41
N ASN A 458 36.23 4.63 1.14
CA ASN A 458 36.09 4.04 -0.20
C ASN A 458 34.69 4.33 -0.72
N LEU A 459 34.61 4.96 -1.89
CA LEU A 459 33.36 5.19 -2.61
C LEU A 459 33.15 4.12 -3.70
N GLY A 460 33.64 2.89 -3.49
CA GLY A 460 33.50 1.78 -4.45
C GLY A 460 34.59 1.72 -5.53
N GLY A 461 35.73 2.36 -5.29
CA GLY A 461 36.93 2.31 -6.12
C GLY A 461 37.87 1.15 -5.74
N LYS A 462 38.88 0.89 -6.58
CA LYS A 462 39.89 -0.18 -6.35
C LYS A 462 40.82 0.10 -5.17
N ALA A 463 40.99 1.36 -4.78
CA ALA A 463 41.84 1.79 -3.67
C ALA A 463 41.03 2.73 -2.77
N ALA A 464 41.20 2.59 -1.46
CA ALA A 464 40.58 3.46 -0.48
C ALA A 464 41.39 4.76 -0.32
N ASN A 465 40.68 5.86 -0.08
CA ASN A 465 41.28 7.16 0.25
C ASN A 465 41.64 7.20 1.72
N LEU A 466 42.86 7.62 2.02
CA LEU A 466 43.43 7.54 3.36
C LEU A 466 43.90 8.93 3.80
N SER A 467 43.62 9.29 5.05
CA SER A 467 44.14 10.52 5.63
C SER A 467 44.42 10.40 7.11
N HIS A 468 45.63 10.80 7.49
CA HIS A 468 46.10 10.86 8.87
C HIS A 468 46.12 12.29 9.37
N LEU A 469 45.74 12.42 10.64
CA LEU A 469 46.08 13.58 11.46
C LEU A 469 47.45 13.38 12.11
N SER A 470 48.04 14.48 12.56
CA SER A 470 49.40 14.54 13.10
C SER A 470 49.41 14.52 14.63
N THR A 471 48.35 15.00 15.27
CA THR A 471 48.24 15.08 16.72
C THR A 471 48.10 13.69 17.35
N PRO A 472 48.99 13.30 18.30
CA PRO A 472 48.82 12.09 19.08
C PRO A 472 47.67 12.23 20.10
N VAL A 473 46.89 11.17 20.30
CA VAL A 473 45.66 11.19 21.12
C VAL A 473 45.62 10.15 22.25
N SER A 474 46.73 9.46 22.51
CA SER A 474 46.89 8.45 23.56
C SER A 474 47.09 9.03 24.98
N ASP A 475 46.50 10.18 25.28
CA ASP A 475 46.72 10.95 26.52
C ASP A 475 45.51 10.94 27.48
N MET A 476 44.47 10.14 27.19
CA MET A 476 43.21 10.08 27.93
C MET A 476 42.45 11.41 28.06
N LYS A 477 42.67 12.37 27.16
CA LYS A 477 41.87 13.60 27.13
C LYS A 477 40.78 13.54 26.06
N TRP A 478 39.59 14.02 26.41
CA TRP A 478 38.45 14.11 25.52
C TRP A 478 38.73 15.02 24.33
N ARG A 479 38.50 14.50 23.12
CA ARG A 479 38.52 15.24 21.86
C ARG A 479 37.33 14.83 21.00
N GLU A 480 36.68 15.81 20.40
CA GLU A 480 35.79 15.61 19.26
C GLU A 480 36.60 15.29 18.00
N LEU A 481 36.21 14.23 17.31
CA LEU A 481 36.61 13.92 15.96
C LEU A 481 35.43 14.16 15.02
N VAL A 482 35.66 14.91 13.95
CA VAL A 482 34.67 15.25 12.94
C VAL A 482 35.15 14.79 11.58
N VAL A 483 34.31 14.04 10.87
CA VAL A 483 34.50 13.67 9.48
C VAL A 483 33.35 14.24 8.67
N GLN A 484 33.64 15.02 7.64
CA GLN A 484 32.66 15.57 6.73
C GLN A 484 33.02 15.21 5.29
N ARG A 485 32.06 14.71 4.53
CA ARG A 485 32.17 14.43 3.10
C ARG A 485 31.09 15.19 2.37
N ARG A 486 31.46 15.80 1.25
CA ARG A 486 30.57 16.45 0.28
C ARG A 486 31.07 16.06 -1.11
N GLY A 487 30.35 15.15 -1.77
CA GLY A 487 30.78 14.55 -3.04
C GLY A 487 32.17 13.94 -2.93
N LYS A 488 33.10 14.42 -3.76
CA LYS A 488 34.50 13.98 -3.80
C LYS A 488 35.43 14.71 -2.82
N ARG A 489 34.93 15.61 -1.98
CA ARG A 489 35.73 16.29 -0.96
C ARG A 489 35.42 15.73 0.41
N ALA A 490 36.47 15.46 1.18
CA ALA A 490 36.35 15.03 2.56
C ALA A 490 37.25 15.86 3.47
N LEU A 491 36.79 16.07 4.69
CA LEU A 491 37.45 16.78 5.77
C LEU A 491 37.51 15.84 6.97
N ILE A 492 38.69 15.72 7.58
CA ILE A 492 38.84 15.16 8.91
C ILE A 492 39.37 16.25 9.83
N LYS A 493 38.74 16.42 10.99
CA LYS A 493 39.04 17.46 11.97
C LYS A 493 39.08 16.87 13.37
N LEU A 494 40.04 17.33 14.18
CA LEU A 494 40.22 16.92 15.58
C LEU A 494 40.34 18.16 16.46
N SER A 495 39.49 18.20 17.48
CA SER A 495 39.48 19.30 18.45
C SER A 495 40.61 19.23 19.47
N LYS A 496 40.91 20.37 20.09
CA LYS A 496 41.77 20.43 21.28
C LYS A 496 41.14 19.72 22.48
N PRO A 497 41.94 19.22 23.43
CA PRO A 497 41.45 18.67 24.70
C PRO A 497 40.44 19.59 25.38
N GLY A 498 39.25 19.07 25.71
CA GLY A 498 38.22 19.84 26.42
C GLY A 498 37.41 20.80 25.54
N GLY A 499 37.74 20.97 24.26
CA GLY A 499 36.92 21.73 23.30
C GLY A 499 36.96 23.25 23.46
N ASN A 500 37.93 23.80 24.19
CA ASN A 500 38.08 25.25 24.34
C ASN A 500 38.73 25.86 23.10
N VAL A 501 37.99 26.75 22.43
CA VAL A 501 38.46 27.51 21.24
C VAL A 501 39.65 28.44 21.59
N GLU A 502 39.80 28.80 22.87
CA GLU A 502 40.89 29.64 23.38
C GLU A 502 42.26 28.94 23.38
N ASP A 503 42.30 27.60 23.35
CA ASP A 503 43.55 26.80 23.37
C ASP A 503 44.19 26.67 21.96
N GLY A 504 43.74 27.47 21.00
CA GLY A 504 44.22 27.51 19.62
C GLY A 504 43.34 26.72 18.64
N PRO A 505 43.63 26.78 17.33
CA PRO A 505 42.78 26.17 16.30
C PRO A 505 42.85 24.64 16.32
N ASP A 506 41.73 24.02 15.99
CA ASP A 506 41.60 22.58 15.77
C ASP A 506 42.53 22.10 14.64
N GLU A 507 42.96 20.84 14.68
CA GLU A 507 43.69 20.26 13.56
C GLU A 507 42.68 19.81 12.50
N GLU A 508 42.88 20.22 11.24
CA GLU A 508 42.00 19.83 10.15
C GLU A 508 42.77 19.49 8.88
N LYS A 509 42.22 18.57 8.07
CA LYS A 509 42.81 18.15 6.80
C LYS A 509 41.74 17.86 5.75
N ASN A 510 41.83 18.61 4.65
CA ASN A 510 41.01 18.43 3.45
C ASN A 510 41.64 17.40 2.51
N ILE A 511 40.81 16.57 1.89
CA ILE A 511 41.22 15.49 0.99
C ILE A 511 40.27 15.50 -0.20
N GLU A 512 40.84 15.39 -1.39
CA GLU A 512 40.10 15.10 -2.61
C GLU A 512 40.16 13.59 -2.88
N LEU A 513 39.00 12.96 -3.06
CA LEU A 513 38.86 11.52 -3.18
C LEU A 513 39.27 11.05 -4.58
N ILE A 514 40.17 10.07 -4.62
CA ILE A 514 40.66 9.43 -5.83
C ILE A 514 39.62 8.41 -6.31
N GLY A 515 39.25 8.48 -7.59
CA GLY A 515 38.35 7.54 -8.24
C GLY A 515 37.26 8.20 -9.07
N GLY A 516 36.61 7.41 -9.92
CA GLY A 516 35.49 7.87 -10.76
C GLY A 516 34.22 8.15 -9.96
N LYS A 517 34.02 7.43 -8.85
CA LYS A 517 32.80 7.47 -8.05
C LYS A 517 32.75 8.63 -7.04
N SER A 518 31.55 9.09 -6.74
CA SER A 518 31.24 10.24 -5.87
C SER A 518 30.13 9.94 -4.85
N ILE A 519 29.41 8.83 -5.02
CA ILE A 519 28.28 8.43 -4.19
C ILE A 519 28.74 7.46 -3.11
N LEU A 520 28.21 7.65 -1.90
CA LEU A 520 28.30 6.67 -0.82
C LEU A 520 26.95 5.97 -0.66
N ASN A 521 26.79 4.78 -1.24
CA ASN A 521 25.56 4.00 -1.26
C ASN A 521 25.72 2.70 -0.45
N PHE A 522 24.75 2.44 0.43
CA PHE A 522 24.64 1.18 1.14
C PHE A 522 23.24 0.60 0.87
N PHE A 523 23.14 -0.68 0.47
CA PHE A 523 21.84 -1.33 0.47
C PHE A 523 21.31 -1.37 1.90
N ASP A 524 20.09 -0.87 2.13
CA ASP A 524 19.52 -0.65 3.47
C ASP A 524 19.49 -1.94 4.32
N ASP A 525 19.34 -3.10 3.69
CA ASP A 525 19.31 -4.40 4.37
C ASP A 525 20.71 -4.96 4.71
N LEU A 526 21.78 -4.35 4.20
CA LEU A 526 23.17 -4.85 4.30
C LEU A 526 24.12 -3.84 4.98
N ARG A 527 23.60 -2.73 5.50
CA ARG A 527 24.40 -1.68 6.12
C ARG A 527 24.71 -2.00 7.58
N HIS A 528 25.90 -1.61 8.01
CA HIS A 528 26.36 -1.73 9.39
C HIS A 528 27.01 -0.43 9.86
N LEU A 529 26.71 -0.08 11.11
CA LEU A 529 27.38 0.97 11.85
C LEU A 529 28.05 0.33 13.07
N PHE A 530 29.38 0.19 13.03
CA PHE A 530 30.16 -0.34 14.16
C PHE A 530 30.93 0.76 14.88
N VAL A 531 31.01 0.65 16.20
CA VAL A 531 31.71 1.59 17.07
C VAL A 531 32.52 0.84 18.12
N GLY A 532 33.77 1.28 18.34
CA GLY A 532 34.70 0.75 19.35
C GLY A 532 35.19 -0.69 19.17
N GLY A 533 34.63 -1.44 18.21
CA GLY A 533 35.17 -2.71 17.74
C GLY A 533 34.31 -3.32 16.63
N ILE A 534 34.70 -4.49 16.15
CA ILE A 534 34.02 -5.21 15.07
C ILE A 534 33.82 -6.67 15.46
N PRO A 535 32.63 -7.27 15.19
CA PRO A 535 32.40 -8.69 15.43
C PRO A 535 33.46 -9.58 14.74
N PRO A 536 33.91 -10.68 15.38
CA PRO A 536 34.88 -11.60 14.77
C PRO A 536 34.41 -12.21 13.45
N THR A 537 33.09 -12.38 13.30
CA THR A 537 32.44 -12.93 12.09
C THR A 537 32.38 -11.92 10.94
N PHE A 538 32.60 -10.63 11.21
CA PHE A 538 32.53 -9.60 10.19
C PHE A 538 33.84 -9.49 9.40
N LEU A 539 33.70 -9.48 8.08
CA LEU A 539 34.80 -9.38 7.14
C LEU A 539 35.15 -7.91 6.90
N LEU A 540 36.18 -7.45 7.61
CA LEU A 540 36.65 -6.07 7.50
C LEU A 540 37.38 -5.83 6.16
N PRO A 541 37.17 -4.68 5.49
CA PRO A 541 37.97 -4.31 4.32
C PRO A 541 39.46 -4.28 4.65
N SER A 542 40.30 -4.75 3.72
CA SER A 542 41.75 -4.89 3.92
C SER A 542 42.49 -3.57 4.15
N ALA A 543 41.85 -2.43 3.83
CA ALA A 543 42.41 -1.11 4.08
C ALA A 543 42.36 -0.70 5.56
N LEU A 544 41.51 -1.35 6.36
CA LEU A 544 41.41 -1.16 7.81
C LEU A 544 42.16 -2.30 8.51
N GLN A 545 42.98 -1.96 9.48
CA GLN A 545 43.86 -2.92 10.16
C GLN A 545 43.38 -3.24 11.57
N GLN A 546 42.75 -2.27 12.23
CA GLN A 546 42.32 -2.42 13.62
C GLN A 546 40.91 -3.05 13.71
N ARG A 547 40.71 -3.90 14.72
CA ARG A 547 39.41 -4.57 14.98
C ARG A 547 38.81 -4.29 16.37
N HIS A 548 39.60 -3.68 17.24
CA HIS A 548 39.24 -3.46 18.64
C HIS A 548 39.70 -2.08 19.06
N PHE A 549 39.05 -1.49 20.04
CA PHE A 549 39.50 -0.28 20.72
C PHE A 549 39.32 -0.43 22.22
N THR A 550 40.26 0.16 22.96
CA THR A 550 40.18 0.29 24.41
C THR A 550 40.18 1.77 24.77
N GLY A 551 39.16 2.22 25.48
CA GLY A 551 38.96 3.63 25.81
C GLY A 551 37.49 3.99 25.84
N ASP A 552 37.21 5.29 25.82
CA ASP A 552 35.86 5.82 25.96
C ASP A 552 35.42 6.57 24.71
N LEU A 553 34.15 6.42 24.33
CA LEU A 553 33.47 7.24 23.32
C LEU A 553 32.24 7.93 23.92
N ASP A 554 31.92 9.12 23.42
CA ASP A 554 30.76 9.90 23.83
C ASP A 554 30.11 10.62 22.64
N LYS A 555 28.79 10.86 22.71
CA LYS A 555 27.99 11.69 21.80
C LYS A 555 28.26 11.46 20.30
N LEU A 556 27.91 10.29 19.78
CA LEU A 556 27.93 10.02 18.33
C LEU A 556 26.76 10.69 17.61
N SER A 557 27.06 11.49 16.59
CA SER A 557 26.06 12.00 15.64
C SER A 557 26.43 11.68 14.20
N VAL A 558 25.43 11.32 13.40
CA VAL A 558 25.56 11.02 11.97
C VAL A 558 24.55 11.87 11.19
N ASN A 559 25.02 12.72 10.28
CA ASN A 559 24.26 13.73 9.54
C ASN A 559 23.35 14.59 10.44
N GLY A 560 23.85 14.97 11.62
CA GLY A 560 23.10 15.75 12.62
C GLY A 560 22.16 14.93 13.49
N GLU A 561 21.97 13.64 13.26
CA GLU A 561 21.16 12.77 14.11
C GLU A 561 22.01 12.11 15.20
N LEU A 562 21.60 12.28 16.46
CA LEU A 562 22.25 11.64 17.61
C LEU A 562 21.95 10.13 17.62
N ILE A 563 23.01 9.33 17.61
CA ILE A 563 22.97 7.87 17.73
C ILE A 563 23.45 7.48 19.12
N GLY A 564 22.52 7.05 19.97
CA GLY A 564 22.84 6.62 21.33
C GLY A 564 23.51 5.26 21.34
N PHE A 565 24.64 5.13 22.03
CA PHE A 565 25.38 3.87 22.16
C PHE A 565 24.57 2.77 22.83
N TRP A 566 23.66 3.16 23.71
CA TRP A 566 22.76 2.25 24.41
C TRP A 566 21.54 1.89 23.59
N ASN A 567 21.39 2.35 22.35
CA ASN A 567 20.35 1.90 21.42
C ASN A 567 20.90 0.85 20.44
N SER A 568 21.81 -0.02 20.86
CA SER A 568 22.54 -0.92 19.95
C SER A 568 21.68 -2.07 19.42
N GLU A 569 21.89 -2.43 18.15
CA GLU A 569 21.33 -3.65 17.55
C GLU A 569 22.03 -4.90 18.07
N LYS A 570 23.37 -4.84 18.21
CA LYS A 570 24.20 -5.88 18.85
C LYS A 570 25.27 -5.23 19.71
N SER A 571 25.62 -5.87 20.82
CA SER A 571 26.68 -5.41 21.73
C SER A 571 27.46 -6.58 22.31
N HIS A 572 28.74 -6.36 22.60
CA HIS A 572 29.60 -7.31 23.31
C HIS A 572 30.61 -6.56 24.18
N GLY A 573 30.69 -6.87 25.47
CA GLY A 573 31.76 -6.38 26.35
C GLY A 573 31.84 -4.87 26.56
N VAL A 574 30.77 -4.11 26.30
CA VAL A 574 30.75 -2.64 26.44
C VAL A 574 30.16 -2.25 27.80
N SER A 575 30.73 -1.26 28.45
CA SER A 575 30.28 -0.74 29.75
C SER A 575 30.14 0.78 29.72
N GLY A 576 29.62 1.39 30.80
CA GLY A 576 29.49 2.85 30.89
C GLY A 576 30.84 3.53 31.12
N SER A 577 31.06 4.66 30.47
CA SER A 577 32.22 5.52 30.73
C SER A 577 31.86 6.74 31.57
N GLU A 578 32.87 7.35 32.20
CA GLU A 578 32.74 8.67 32.83
C GLU A 578 32.20 9.69 31.83
N MET A 579 31.25 10.52 32.27
CA MET A 579 30.66 11.56 31.43
C MET A 579 31.69 12.66 31.13
N ARG A 580 31.76 13.09 29.86
CA ARG A 580 32.48 14.32 29.50
C ARG A 580 31.86 15.51 30.24
N GLN A 581 32.67 16.45 30.70
CA GLN A 581 32.13 17.71 31.22
C GLN A 581 31.45 18.48 30.09
N LEU A 582 30.15 18.70 30.22
CA LEU A 582 29.37 19.49 29.27
C LEU A 582 29.65 20.99 29.50
N PRO A 583 29.98 21.75 28.43
CA PRO A 583 29.96 23.21 28.44
C PRO A 583 28.58 23.74 28.84
N ASP A 584 28.50 24.93 29.44
CA ASP A 584 27.21 25.51 29.85
C ASP A 584 26.27 25.78 28.67
N SER A 585 26.81 26.03 27.48
CA SER A 585 26.05 26.13 26.23
C SER A 585 25.33 24.83 25.86
N GLU A 586 25.96 23.67 26.09
CA GLU A 586 25.35 22.36 25.85
C GLU A 586 24.27 22.03 26.89
N LYS A 587 24.40 22.52 28.14
CA LYS A 587 23.38 22.36 29.18
C LYS A 587 22.12 23.19 28.89
N ILE A 588 22.28 24.39 28.34
CA ILE A 588 21.15 25.27 27.97
C ILE A 588 20.38 24.70 26.78
N ALA A 589 21.08 24.05 25.83
CA ALA A 589 20.47 23.36 24.69
C ALA A 589 19.57 22.16 25.09
N GLU A 590 19.59 21.73 26.35
CA GLU A 590 18.76 20.60 26.83
C GLU A 590 17.26 20.92 26.95
N ASN A 591 16.87 22.20 26.99
CA ASN A 591 15.47 22.64 26.96
C ASN A 591 14.99 23.00 25.55
N GLU A 592 15.70 22.51 24.54
CA GLU A 592 15.40 22.66 23.12
C GLU A 592 15.31 21.28 22.47
N VAL A 593 14.28 21.08 21.66
CA VAL A 593 14.01 19.79 21.01
C VAL A 593 13.73 19.99 19.53
N THR A 594 14.29 19.11 18.69
CA THR A 594 13.97 19.01 17.26
C THR A 594 12.94 17.92 17.05
N PHE A 595 11.91 18.20 16.26
CA PHE A 595 10.98 17.22 15.73
C PHE A 595 11.28 16.96 14.26
N ASN A 596 11.32 15.69 13.86
CA ASN A 596 11.65 15.29 12.48
C ASN A 596 10.42 15.16 11.55
N GLY A 597 9.22 15.54 12.00
CA GLY A 597 7.98 15.37 11.22
C GLY A 597 7.34 13.97 11.30
N ARG A 598 7.83 13.08 12.16
CA ARG A 598 7.24 11.74 12.39
C ARG A 598 7.07 11.42 13.88
N GLY A 599 7.08 12.45 14.71
CA GLY A 599 7.35 12.35 16.14
C GLY A 599 6.39 13.14 17.02
N TYR A 600 6.55 12.94 18.33
CA TYR A 600 5.86 13.68 19.38
C TYR A 600 6.66 13.62 20.68
N LEU A 601 6.33 14.54 21.59
CA LEU A 601 6.82 14.56 22.96
C LEU A 601 5.60 14.51 23.90
N GLN A 602 5.48 13.47 24.73
CA GLN A 602 4.44 13.34 25.75
C GLN A 602 5.00 13.77 27.10
N MET A 603 4.31 14.68 27.76
CA MET A 603 4.69 15.28 29.04
C MET A 603 3.57 15.10 30.06
N ASP A 604 3.90 14.92 31.34
CA ASP A 604 2.91 14.91 32.41
C ASP A 604 2.38 16.33 32.66
N VAL A 605 1.06 16.44 32.86
CA VAL A 605 0.40 17.70 33.24
C VAL A 605 0.85 18.14 34.64
N GLY A 606 1.12 17.19 35.55
CA GLY A 606 1.62 17.48 36.89
C GLY A 606 0.67 18.38 37.69
N PRO A 607 1.17 19.43 38.37
CA PRO A 607 0.33 20.34 39.16
C PRO A 607 -0.44 21.38 38.32
N TRP A 608 -0.17 21.48 37.02
CA TRP A 608 -0.82 22.44 36.12
C TRP A 608 -2.30 22.09 35.93
N ASN A 609 -3.20 23.08 36.00
CA ASN A 609 -4.64 22.86 35.88
C ASN A 609 -5.25 23.67 34.74
N PRO A 610 -5.26 23.15 33.51
CA PRO A 610 -5.72 23.91 32.35
C PRO A 610 -7.25 24.02 32.22
N ARG A 611 -8.04 23.42 33.12
CA ARG A 611 -9.51 23.29 32.95
C ARG A 611 -10.23 24.61 32.73
N LYS A 612 -9.90 25.64 33.52
CA LYS A 612 -10.53 26.98 33.45
C LYS A 612 -9.64 28.04 32.85
N ARG A 613 -8.35 27.99 33.16
CA ARG A 613 -7.36 28.99 32.71
C ARG A 613 -6.19 28.27 32.11
N THR A 614 -5.59 28.86 31.09
CA THR A 614 -4.46 28.26 30.38
C THR A 614 -3.55 29.38 29.91
N ALA A 615 -2.36 29.52 30.47
CA ALA A 615 -1.32 30.36 29.91
C ALA A 615 -0.17 29.49 29.36
N ILE A 616 0.13 29.63 28.07
CA ILE A 616 1.19 28.87 27.39
C ILE A 616 2.12 29.87 26.72
N ILE A 617 3.42 29.72 26.96
CA ILE A 617 4.45 30.46 26.23
C ILE A 617 5.44 29.44 25.69
N LEU A 618 5.74 29.50 24.39
CA LEU A 618 6.79 28.69 23.80
C LEU A 618 7.45 29.43 22.64
N SER A 619 8.68 29.05 22.31
CA SER A 619 9.32 29.48 21.07
C SER A 619 9.43 28.31 20.11
N PHE A 620 9.18 28.57 18.83
CA PHE A 620 9.34 27.56 17.79
C PHE A 620 10.13 28.11 16.59
N LEU A 621 10.72 27.20 15.82
CA LEU A 621 11.39 27.46 14.55
C LEU A 621 10.98 26.37 13.58
N SER A 622 10.51 26.73 12.38
CA SER A 622 10.06 25.77 11.39
C SER A 622 10.19 26.33 9.98
N TYR A 623 10.33 25.43 9.01
CA TYR A 623 10.10 25.73 7.59
C TYR A 623 8.81 25.07 7.06
N SER A 624 8.21 24.19 7.87
CA SER A 624 6.99 23.46 7.51
C SER A 624 5.79 24.39 7.64
N PRO A 625 4.91 24.47 6.63
CA PRO A 625 3.72 25.31 6.68
C PRO A 625 2.69 24.79 7.68
N ASP A 626 2.67 23.47 7.92
CA ASP A 626 1.72 22.82 8.81
C ASP A 626 2.48 22.03 9.88
N GLY A 627 1.94 21.97 11.09
CA GLY A 627 2.55 21.21 12.18
C GLY A 627 1.99 21.52 13.57
N LEU A 628 1.73 20.49 14.36
CA LEU A 628 1.25 20.61 15.73
C LEU A 628 2.34 21.13 16.67
N LEU A 629 2.13 22.26 17.34
CA LEU A 629 3.06 22.78 18.34
C LEU A 629 2.73 22.25 19.75
N PHE A 630 1.46 22.30 20.16
CA PHE A 630 1.00 21.90 21.49
C PHE A 630 -0.42 21.31 21.44
N PHE A 631 -0.66 20.25 22.21
CA PHE A 631 -1.99 19.65 22.40
C PHE A 631 -2.22 19.26 23.85
N VAL A 632 -3.40 19.61 24.39
CA VAL A 632 -3.92 19.08 25.65
C VAL A 632 -5.44 18.92 25.54
N GLY A 633 -5.99 17.86 26.11
CA GLY A 633 -7.43 17.64 26.09
C GLY A 633 -7.81 16.21 26.46
N LYS A 634 -9.12 15.97 26.50
CA LYS A 634 -9.71 14.64 26.63
C LYS A 634 -11.03 14.58 25.86
N ASP A 635 -11.21 13.53 25.08
CA ASP A 635 -12.40 13.27 24.27
C ASP A 635 -12.69 14.43 23.30
N ARG A 636 -13.73 15.21 23.58
CA ARG A 636 -14.17 16.35 22.76
C ARG A 636 -13.54 17.66 23.19
N ASP A 637 -13.09 17.75 24.43
CA ASP A 637 -12.60 18.98 25.03
C ASP A 637 -11.09 19.05 24.82
N GLN A 638 -10.63 20.06 24.11
CA GLN A 638 -9.24 20.10 23.65
C GLN A 638 -8.78 21.52 23.36
N LEU A 639 -7.47 21.74 23.49
CA LEU A 639 -6.76 22.94 23.12
C LEU A 639 -5.56 22.53 22.27
N VAL A 640 -5.47 23.14 21.09
CA VAL A 640 -4.54 22.78 20.03
C VAL A 640 -3.87 24.05 19.51
N LEU A 641 -2.55 24.11 19.62
CA LEU A 641 -1.73 25.14 19.00
C LEU A 641 -0.98 24.52 17.83
N GLU A 642 -1.16 25.06 16.63
CA GLU A 642 -0.66 24.49 15.38
C GLU A 642 -0.19 25.56 14.40
N LEU A 643 0.62 25.15 13.42
CA LEU A 643 0.84 25.87 12.18
C LEU A 643 -0.15 25.39 11.13
N VAL A 644 -0.76 26.32 10.40
CA VAL A 644 -1.62 26.05 9.24
C VAL A 644 -1.27 27.03 8.13
N GLY A 645 -0.74 26.54 7.01
CA GLY A 645 -0.31 27.38 5.89
C GLY A 645 0.74 28.43 6.26
N GLY A 646 1.57 28.15 7.28
CA GLY A 646 2.61 29.02 7.83
C GLY A 646 2.14 29.96 8.94
N ARG A 647 0.83 30.07 9.19
CA ARG A 647 0.26 30.92 10.26
C ARG A 647 0.07 30.14 11.54
N VAL A 648 0.19 30.82 12.69
CA VAL A 648 -0.07 30.19 13.99
C VAL A 648 -1.57 30.19 14.25
N SER A 649 -2.11 29.03 14.63
CA SER A 649 -3.52 28.89 14.97
C SER A 649 -3.73 28.22 16.31
N LEU A 650 -4.66 28.76 17.09
CA LEU A 650 -5.17 28.19 18.32
C LEU A 650 -6.59 27.70 18.09
N LEU A 651 -6.83 26.40 18.23
CA LEU A 651 -8.14 25.80 18.25
C LEU A 651 -8.47 25.31 19.67
N PHE A 652 -9.69 25.58 20.14
CA PHE A 652 -10.14 25.08 21.44
C PHE A 652 -11.63 24.74 21.43
N ASP A 653 -11.99 23.61 22.03
CA ASP A 653 -13.37 23.15 22.25
C ASP A 653 -13.53 22.83 23.75
N LEU A 654 -14.57 23.39 24.37
CA LEU A 654 -14.92 23.19 25.79
C LEU A 654 -16.16 22.30 25.94
N GLY A 655 -16.51 21.53 24.90
CA GLY A 655 -17.63 20.60 24.82
C GLY A 655 -18.86 21.13 24.10
N SER A 656 -18.91 22.44 23.83
CA SER A 656 -20.02 23.13 23.13
C SER A 656 -19.73 23.42 21.65
N GLY A 657 -18.56 23.03 21.14
CA GLY A 657 -18.12 23.29 19.77
C GLY A 657 -16.81 24.07 19.71
N PRO A 658 -16.06 23.94 18.61
CA PRO A 658 -14.73 24.53 18.50
C PRO A 658 -14.78 26.04 18.19
N ALA A 659 -13.85 26.79 18.78
CA ALA A 659 -13.40 28.10 18.31
C ALA A 659 -11.98 27.98 17.74
N LYS A 660 -11.69 28.79 16.71
CA LYS A 660 -10.38 28.85 16.06
C LYS A 660 -9.93 30.29 15.93
N LEU A 661 -8.77 30.60 16.50
CA LEU A 661 -8.05 31.85 16.33
C LEU A 661 -6.88 31.59 15.38
N VAL A 662 -6.67 32.47 14.42
CA VAL A 662 -5.57 32.36 13.45
C VAL A 662 -4.86 33.71 13.45
N SER A 663 -3.54 33.71 13.56
CA SER A 663 -2.71 34.90 13.37
C SER A 663 -3.06 35.58 12.05
N ASN A 664 -2.92 36.91 11.94
CA ASN A 664 -3.53 37.69 10.86
C ASN A 664 -3.00 37.30 9.48
N GLU A 665 -1.80 37.74 9.11
CA GLU A 665 -1.26 37.54 7.75
C GLU A 665 0.20 37.06 7.74
N GLU A 666 0.98 37.37 8.77
CA GLU A 666 2.39 36.99 8.85
C GLU A 666 2.55 35.46 8.89
N LYS A 667 3.49 34.96 8.08
CA LYS A 667 3.90 33.56 8.08
C LYS A 667 5.12 33.40 8.99
N TYR A 668 5.06 32.43 9.87
CA TYR A 668 6.04 32.15 10.91
C TYR A 668 6.84 30.87 10.66
N ASN A 669 6.80 30.36 9.42
CA ASN A 669 7.61 29.22 8.97
C ASN A 669 8.82 29.67 8.14
N ASP A 670 9.48 30.75 8.59
CA ASP A 670 10.60 31.40 7.89
C ASP A 670 11.98 30.90 8.35
N GLY A 671 12.02 29.89 9.24
CA GLY A 671 13.25 29.38 9.83
C GLY A 671 13.85 30.23 10.94
N LYS A 672 13.14 31.24 11.44
CA LYS A 672 13.54 32.02 12.62
C LYS A 672 12.80 31.54 13.86
N TRP A 673 13.29 31.97 15.01
CA TRP A 673 12.62 31.73 16.28
C TRP A 673 11.48 32.72 16.46
N HIS A 674 10.26 32.21 16.63
CA HIS A 674 9.07 32.99 16.96
C HIS A 674 8.56 32.65 18.36
N LEU A 675 8.11 33.65 19.09
CA LEU A 675 7.51 33.51 20.42
C LEU A 675 5.99 33.48 20.29
N VAL A 676 5.35 32.42 20.81
CA VAL A 676 3.90 32.30 20.86
C VAL A 676 3.44 32.34 22.30
N GLU A 677 2.44 33.16 22.56
CA GLU A 677 1.79 33.34 23.84
C GLU A 677 0.28 33.08 23.67
N VAL A 678 -0.26 32.18 24.49
CA VAL A 678 -1.69 31.88 24.58
C VAL A 678 -2.14 32.19 26.00
N ASP A 679 -3.20 32.98 26.13
CA ASP A 679 -3.89 33.22 27.41
C ASP A 679 -5.38 32.92 27.22
N ARG A 680 -5.85 31.85 27.86
CA ARG A 680 -7.27 31.49 27.93
C ARG A 680 -7.77 31.69 29.34
N ASN A 681 -8.85 32.44 29.47
CA ASN A 681 -9.66 32.52 30.68
C ASN A 681 -11.10 32.12 30.35
N GLU A 682 -11.51 30.95 30.83
CA GLU A 682 -12.82 30.36 30.58
C GLU A 682 -13.08 30.30 29.06
N LYS A 683 -14.12 30.95 28.57
CA LYS A 683 -14.47 30.90 27.14
C LYS A 683 -13.59 31.79 26.27
N THR A 684 -12.97 32.81 26.86
CA THR A 684 -12.20 33.82 26.13
C THR A 684 -10.75 33.38 26.01
N ALA A 685 -10.20 33.46 24.80
CA ALA A 685 -8.80 33.16 24.52
C ALA A 685 -8.15 34.31 23.75
N LYS A 686 -6.87 34.52 24.02
CA LYS A 686 -5.96 35.41 23.32
C LYS A 686 -4.79 34.61 22.78
N LEU A 687 -4.49 34.82 21.50
CA LEU A 687 -3.30 34.34 20.83
C LEU A 687 -2.43 35.55 20.48
N GLN A 688 -1.14 35.48 20.80
CA GLN A 688 -0.16 36.51 20.48
C GLN A 688 1.12 35.87 19.92
N VAL A 689 1.62 36.41 18.82
CA VAL A 689 2.88 35.98 18.20
C VAL A 689 3.84 37.17 18.08
N ASP A 690 5.08 37.00 18.52
CA ASP A 690 6.17 37.99 18.47
C ASP A 690 5.85 39.38 19.06
N GLY A 691 4.88 39.45 19.98
CA GLY A 691 4.49 40.71 20.61
C GLY A 691 3.51 41.57 19.80
N SER A 692 3.42 41.37 18.49
CA SER A 692 2.73 42.28 17.55
C SER A 692 1.42 41.71 16.99
N ASP A 693 1.38 40.43 16.60
CA ASP A 693 0.19 39.81 16.02
C ASP A 693 -0.70 39.25 17.13
N LYS A 694 -1.82 39.94 17.41
CA LYS A 694 -2.71 39.64 18.54
C LYS A 694 -4.13 39.40 18.06
N ILE A 695 -4.70 38.27 18.48
CA ILE A 695 -6.05 37.84 18.16
C ILE A 695 -6.76 37.42 19.43
N GLU A 696 -8.02 37.82 19.58
CA GLU A 696 -8.86 37.45 20.71
C GLU A 696 -10.18 36.87 20.18
N GLY A 697 -10.76 35.91 20.90
CA GLY A 697 -12.05 35.33 20.56
C GLY A 697 -12.61 34.45 21.66
N GLU A 698 -13.80 33.90 21.42
CA GLU A 698 -14.57 33.17 22.44
C GLU A 698 -15.14 31.86 21.88
N SER A 699 -15.14 30.78 22.68
CA SER A 699 -15.81 29.53 22.32
C SER A 699 -17.34 29.65 22.31
N PRO A 700 -18.04 28.95 21.40
CA PRO A 700 -19.50 28.94 21.37
C PRO A 700 -20.11 28.20 22.58
N GLY A 701 -21.41 28.45 22.84
CA GLY A 701 -22.17 27.77 23.89
C GLY A 701 -21.93 28.30 25.31
N SER A 702 -22.30 27.51 26.32
CA SER A 702 -22.29 27.90 27.74
C SER A 702 -21.23 27.17 28.59
N LEU A 703 -20.59 26.12 28.05
CA LEU A 703 -19.52 25.42 28.75
C LEU A 703 -18.24 26.25 28.74
N PHE A 704 -17.54 26.27 29.87
CA PHE A 704 -16.34 27.11 30.12
C PHE A 704 -15.17 26.32 30.73
N GLU A 705 -15.39 25.05 31.06
CA GLU A 705 -14.38 24.12 31.55
C GLU A 705 -14.07 23.07 30.48
N MET A 706 -12.79 22.73 30.30
CA MET A 706 -12.39 21.58 29.49
C MET A 706 -12.08 20.36 30.35
N SER A 707 -12.39 19.18 29.86
CA SER A 707 -11.84 17.91 30.36
C SER A 707 -10.38 17.78 29.94
N VAL A 708 -9.52 17.37 30.88
CA VAL A 708 -8.06 17.34 30.69
C VAL A 708 -7.56 15.92 30.99
N SER A 709 -6.65 15.41 30.16
CA SER A 709 -5.97 14.12 30.42
C SER A 709 -4.83 14.26 31.45
N ASP A 710 -4.13 13.17 31.76
CA ASP A 710 -2.94 13.21 32.61
C ASP A 710 -1.69 13.76 31.89
N SER A 711 -1.78 13.93 30.56
CA SER A 711 -0.65 14.24 29.69
C SER A 711 -0.98 15.38 28.71
N PHE A 712 0.06 16.10 28.28
CA PHE A 712 0.00 16.99 27.12
C PHE A 712 1.09 16.62 26.13
N PHE A 713 0.96 17.09 24.89
CA PHE A 713 1.78 16.67 23.78
C PHE A 713 2.37 17.86 23.02
N LEU A 714 3.60 17.71 22.54
CA LEU A 714 4.25 18.66 21.64
C LEU A 714 4.61 17.96 20.33
N GLY A 715 4.56 18.71 19.23
CA GLY A 715 5.10 18.29 17.93
C GLY A 715 4.29 17.24 17.17
N GLY A 716 3.39 16.51 17.82
CA GLY A 716 2.57 15.47 17.19
C GLY A 716 1.77 14.70 18.22
N LEU A 717 1.08 13.64 17.78
CA LEU A 717 0.31 12.76 18.65
C LEU A 717 0.65 11.29 18.41
N PRO A 718 0.59 10.43 19.45
CA PRO A 718 0.60 8.98 19.27
C PRO A 718 -0.62 8.53 18.45
N THR A 719 -0.46 7.42 17.72
CA THR A 719 -1.53 6.85 16.88
C THR A 719 -2.76 6.38 17.66
N THR A 720 -2.66 6.27 18.98
CA THR A 720 -3.76 5.92 19.88
C THR A 720 -4.70 7.07 20.20
N ILE A 721 -4.32 8.31 19.87
CA ILE A 721 -5.19 9.48 20.05
C ILE A 721 -5.88 9.79 18.73
N GLU A 722 -7.16 9.46 18.65
CA GLU A 722 -7.99 9.79 17.49
C GLU A 722 -8.46 11.23 17.55
N THR A 723 -8.11 12.04 16.55
CA THR A 723 -8.61 13.42 16.40
C THR A 723 -9.67 13.46 15.30
N THR A 724 -10.93 13.21 15.63
CA THR A 724 -12.01 13.12 14.62
C THR A 724 -12.46 14.46 14.03
N ARG A 725 -11.99 15.59 14.57
CA ARG A 725 -12.47 16.93 14.23
C ARG A 725 -11.48 17.82 13.47
N PHE A 726 -10.20 17.45 13.44
CA PHE A 726 -9.17 18.19 12.71
C PHE A 726 -8.03 17.27 12.33
N ALA A 727 -7.40 17.57 11.20
CA ALA A 727 -6.20 16.89 10.75
C ALA A 727 -5.01 17.40 11.58
N VAL A 728 -4.30 16.48 12.24
CA VAL A 728 -3.06 16.81 12.95
C VAL A 728 -1.90 16.50 12.04
N HIS A 729 -1.19 17.55 11.62
CA HIS A 729 0.07 17.40 10.91
C HIS A 729 1.23 17.30 11.90
N PRO A 730 2.10 16.28 11.82
CA PRO A 730 3.30 16.22 12.64
C PRO A 730 4.21 17.42 12.36
N PHE A 731 4.73 18.03 13.41
CA PHE A 731 5.63 19.16 13.34
C PHE A 731 7.04 18.72 12.95
N ARG A 732 7.65 19.48 12.04
CA ARG A 732 9.07 19.39 11.70
C ARG A 732 9.71 20.74 11.91
N GLY A 733 10.54 20.84 12.94
CA GLY A 733 11.11 22.09 13.41
C GLY A 733 11.65 21.94 14.83
N CYS A 734 11.94 23.05 15.49
CA CYS A 734 12.46 23.10 16.85
C CYS A 734 11.48 23.79 17.80
N ILE A 735 11.39 23.32 19.04
CA ILE A 735 10.62 23.96 20.13
C ILE A 735 11.53 24.15 21.33
N ARG A 736 11.42 25.30 22.00
CA ARG A 736 12.13 25.60 23.25
C ARG A 736 11.34 26.53 24.17
N ASN A 737 11.86 26.71 25.39
CA ASN A 737 11.36 27.68 26.37
C ASN A 737 9.86 27.52 26.67
N LEU A 738 9.36 26.28 26.71
CA LEU A 738 7.98 26.01 27.10
C LEU A 738 7.75 26.47 28.54
N LYS A 739 6.76 27.31 28.73
CA LYS A 739 6.26 27.77 30.02
C LYS A 739 4.76 27.54 30.08
N LEU A 740 4.32 26.91 31.16
CA LEU A 740 2.91 26.70 31.47
C LEU A 740 2.60 27.52 32.72
N ASP A 741 1.68 28.47 32.60
CA ASP A 741 1.42 29.51 33.57
C ASP A 741 2.70 30.25 34.01
N SER A 742 3.23 29.94 35.19
CA SER A 742 4.44 30.56 35.73
C SER A 742 5.69 29.67 35.63
N ASP A 743 5.54 28.40 35.28
CA ASP A 743 6.58 27.38 35.42
C ASP A 743 7.22 27.03 34.08
N TYR A 744 8.55 27.03 34.03
CA TYR A 744 9.30 26.49 32.89
C TYR A 744 9.28 24.98 32.92
N ILE A 745 8.90 24.38 31.79
CA ILE A 745 8.85 22.93 31.63
C ILE A 745 10.15 22.45 31.00
N SER A 746 10.82 21.50 31.66
CA SER A 746 12.00 20.87 31.08
C SER A 746 11.62 19.83 30.04
N LEU A 747 11.96 20.09 28.77
CA LEU A 747 11.70 19.18 27.64
C LEU A 747 12.64 17.96 27.63
N ALA A 748 13.63 17.92 28.51
CA ALA A 748 14.61 16.83 28.62
C ALA A 748 14.03 15.55 29.23
N ARG A 749 12.91 15.63 29.96
CA ARG A 749 12.31 14.52 30.72
C ARG A 749 10.87 14.22 30.28
N PRO A 750 10.65 13.77 29.03
CA PRO A 750 9.34 13.34 28.60
C PRO A 750 8.95 11.99 29.22
N LYS A 751 7.64 11.78 29.38
CA LYS A 751 7.05 10.49 29.71
C LYS A 751 7.23 9.49 28.56
N ALA A 752 7.06 9.97 27.33
CA ALA A 752 7.30 9.23 26.10
C ALA A 752 7.71 10.19 24.96
N SER A 753 8.53 9.70 24.03
CA SER A 753 8.92 10.44 22.83
C SER A 753 9.13 9.54 21.64
N LYS A 754 8.91 10.10 20.46
CA LYS A 754 9.16 9.48 19.17
C LYS A 754 9.68 10.53 18.22
N GLY A 755 10.72 10.24 17.43
CA GLY A 755 11.19 11.15 16.37
C GLY A 755 11.65 12.54 16.85
N VAL A 756 12.16 12.61 18.08
CA VAL A 756 12.60 13.86 18.72
C VAL A 756 14.08 13.76 19.08
N GLN A 757 14.83 14.85 18.89
CA GLN A 757 16.24 14.96 19.28
C GLN A 757 16.44 16.14 20.23
N SER A 758 17.41 16.04 21.13
CA SER A 758 17.83 17.14 22.00
C SER A 758 18.72 18.11 21.21
N SER A 759 18.46 19.42 21.33
CA SER A 759 19.06 20.51 20.53
C SER A 759 18.46 20.67 19.12
N CYS A 760 18.43 21.90 18.61
CA CYS A 760 18.03 22.22 17.24
C CYS A 760 19.18 21.96 16.25
N VAL A 761 19.14 20.82 15.59
CA VAL A 761 20.23 20.35 14.70
C VAL A 761 19.98 20.67 13.22
N ASN A 762 18.74 21.04 12.87
CA ASN A 762 18.29 21.10 11.49
C ASN A 762 18.18 22.54 10.98
N ARG A 763 19.32 23.19 10.74
CA ARG A 763 19.37 24.52 10.09
C ARG A 763 19.48 24.45 8.57
N ASP A 764 20.07 23.38 8.04
CA ASP A 764 20.29 23.22 6.61
C ASP A 764 19.16 22.39 5.99
N VAL A 765 18.24 23.06 5.30
CA VAL A 765 17.16 22.37 4.58
C VAL A 765 17.73 21.77 3.30
N ARG A 766 18.13 20.51 3.41
CA ARG A 766 18.76 19.74 2.35
C ARG A 766 17.82 19.31 1.23
N VAL A 767 16.52 19.18 1.50
CA VAL A 767 15.54 18.59 0.57
C VAL A 767 14.26 19.40 0.56
N GLY A 768 13.71 19.61 -0.63
CA GLY A 768 12.41 20.23 -0.83
C GLY A 768 11.64 19.60 -1.99
N THR A 769 10.32 19.84 -2.02
CA THR A 769 9.43 19.37 -3.08
C THR A 769 8.88 20.55 -3.86
N LEU A 770 9.09 20.53 -5.17
CA LEU A 770 8.47 21.42 -6.15
C LEU A 770 7.09 20.87 -6.48
N LEU A 771 6.03 21.58 -6.07
CA LEU A 771 4.66 21.05 -6.04
C LEU A 771 3.93 21.10 -7.39
N SER A 772 4.38 21.92 -8.32
CA SER A 772 3.71 22.14 -9.61
C SER A 772 4.70 22.65 -10.66
N GLU A 773 4.27 22.68 -11.93
CA GLU A 773 5.05 23.25 -13.03
C GLU A 773 5.34 24.76 -12.88
N ARG A 774 4.69 25.44 -11.93
CA ARG A 774 4.96 26.85 -11.59
C ARG A 774 5.97 27.00 -10.46
N SER A 775 6.44 25.89 -9.90
CA SER A 775 7.35 25.89 -8.76
C SER A 775 8.75 26.25 -9.19
N PHE A 776 9.47 26.99 -8.35
CA PHE A 776 10.88 27.26 -8.55
C PHE A 776 11.60 27.42 -7.21
N ALA A 777 12.92 27.23 -7.24
CA ALA A 777 13.84 27.58 -6.18
C ALA A 777 15.07 28.24 -6.80
N GLN A 778 15.44 29.44 -6.35
CA GLN A 778 16.50 30.24 -6.94
C GLN A 778 17.49 30.70 -5.87
N PHE A 779 18.77 30.50 -6.15
CA PHE A 779 19.90 31.02 -5.38
C PHE A 779 20.56 32.13 -6.17
N THR A 780 20.86 33.25 -5.53
CA THR A 780 21.51 34.42 -6.16
C THR A 780 22.79 34.78 -5.41
N GLY A 781 23.65 35.61 -6.02
CA GLY A 781 24.90 36.03 -5.40
C GLY A 781 25.97 34.93 -5.37
N LEU A 782 25.83 33.89 -6.19
CA LEU A 782 26.84 32.85 -6.32
C LEU A 782 28.02 33.36 -7.16
N SER A 783 29.21 32.80 -6.99
CA SER A 783 30.39 33.20 -7.78
C SER A 783 31.09 31.98 -8.35
N LEU A 784 31.55 32.09 -9.58
CA LEU A 784 32.38 31.09 -10.25
C LEU A 784 33.82 31.60 -10.34
N ASP A 785 34.78 30.74 -10.01
CA ASP A 785 36.21 31.05 -10.00
C ASP A 785 36.94 30.22 -11.08
N GLY A 786 36.54 30.38 -12.34
CA GLY A 786 37.14 29.74 -13.51
C GLY A 786 36.77 28.27 -13.71
N GLN A 787 35.91 27.73 -12.83
CA GLN A 787 35.36 26.38 -12.91
C GLN A 787 33.94 26.35 -12.37
N LEU A 788 33.11 25.50 -12.96
CA LEU A 788 31.74 25.21 -12.51
C LEU A 788 31.71 23.79 -11.96
N GLU A 789 31.15 23.66 -10.76
CA GLU A 789 30.87 22.40 -10.10
C GLU A 789 29.48 22.50 -9.50
N LEU A 790 28.52 21.77 -10.08
CA LEU A 790 27.15 21.69 -9.62
C LEU A 790 26.77 20.23 -9.44
N CYS A 791 26.47 19.82 -8.21
CA CYS A 791 25.86 18.52 -7.93
C CYS A 791 24.52 18.72 -7.23
N PHE A 792 23.52 17.92 -7.57
CA PHE A 792 22.27 17.87 -6.82
C PHE A 792 21.56 16.55 -7.08
N ARG A 793 20.75 16.13 -6.12
CA ARG A 793 19.84 15.01 -6.32
C ARG A 793 18.45 15.49 -6.70
N PHE A 794 17.79 14.71 -7.55
CA PHE A 794 16.40 14.95 -7.94
C PHE A 794 15.62 13.64 -7.95
N ARG A 795 14.31 13.73 -7.69
CA ARG A 795 13.38 12.61 -7.75
C ARG A 795 12.11 13.05 -8.46
N PRO A 796 11.84 12.57 -9.68
CA PRO A 796 10.65 12.98 -10.42
C PRO A 796 9.38 12.43 -9.76
N SER A 797 8.27 13.18 -9.85
CA SER A 797 6.94 12.60 -9.64
C SER A 797 6.63 11.64 -10.80
N ILE A 798 6.04 10.48 -10.52
CA ILE A 798 5.89 9.33 -11.46
C ILE A 798 5.04 9.66 -12.71
N SER A 799 4.48 10.86 -12.82
CA SER A 799 3.73 11.34 -13.99
C SER A 799 4.62 12.17 -14.93
N ILE A 800 5.45 11.51 -15.73
CA ILE A 800 5.98 12.13 -16.95
C ILE A 800 5.31 11.45 -18.15
N ASN A 801 4.00 11.68 -18.30
CA ASN A 801 3.14 10.94 -19.25
C ASN A 801 3.16 11.48 -20.69
N SER A 802 3.94 12.54 -20.99
CA SER A 802 3.94 13.19 -22.30
C SER A 802 5.28 12.99 -23.03
N GLN A 803 5.25 12.34 -24.19
CA GLN A 803 6.42 12.11 -25.05
C GLN A 803 7.00 13.41 -25.68
N GLN A 804 6.32 14.56 -25.52
CA GLN A 804 6.70 15.83 -26.15
C GLN A 804 7.11 16.93 -25.15
N GLU A 805 7.12 16.67 -23.85
CA GLU A 805 7.40 17.70 -22.86
C GLU A 805 8.88 17.75 -22.44
N VAL A 806 9.40 18.97 -22.37
CA VAL A 806 10.72 19.31 -21.85
C VAL A 806 10.55 19.82 -20.43
N HIS A 807 11.09 19.14 -19.42
CA HIS A 807 10.96 19.54 -18.02
C HIS A 807 12.25 20.19 -17.53
N LEU A 808 12.24 21.51 -17.32
CA LEU A 808 13.41 22.21 -16.79
C LEU A 808 13.74 21.72 -15.37
N LEU A 809 14.95 21.18 -15.17
CA LEU A 809 15.47 20.78 -13.86
C LEU A 809 16.22 21.93 -13.21
N SER A 810 17.24 22.46 -13.92
CA SER A 810 18.09 23.54 -13.41
C SER A 810 18.59 24.42 -14.53
N VAL A 811 18.82 25.69 -14.20
CA VAL A 811 19.38 26.70 -15.10
C VAL A 811 20.29 27.62 -14.30
N MET A 812 21.41 28.01 -14.90
CA MET A 812 22.37 28.92 -14.32
C MET A 812 22.58 30.10 -15.25
N VAL A 813 22.46 31.31 -14.74
CA VAL A 813 22.62 32.56 -15.52
C VAL A 813 23.58 33.51 -14.82
N ASN A 814 24.34 34.28 -15.60
CA ASN A 814 25.15 35.38 -15.09
C ASN A 814 24.32 36.67 -14.94
N ASN A 815 24.99 37.75 -14.51
CA ASN A 815 24.37 39.08 -14.37
C ASN A 815 23.83 39.66 -15.68
N ASP A 816 24.45 39.31 -16.81
CA ASP A 816 24.05 39.75 -18.15
C ASP A 816 22.89 38.91 -18.73
N GLN A 817 22.29 38.03 -17.93
CA GLN A 817 21.23 37.09 -18.31
C GLN A 817 21.67 36.06 -19.37
N GLU A 818 22.98 35.84 -19.50
CA GLU A 818 23.51 34.79 -20.36
C GLU A 818 23.51 33.45 -19.61
N GLU A 819 23.04 32.39 -20.27
CA GLU A 819 23.00 31.06 -19.68
C GLU A 819 24.39 30.43 -19.62
N LEU A 820 24.77 30.00 -18.42
CA LEU A 820 26.03 29.32 -18.10
C LEU A 820 25.87 27.80 -18.00
N LEU A 821 24.63 27.33 -17.86
CA LEU A 821 24.25 25.92 -17.84
C LEU A 821 22.72 25.80 -17.91
N ARG A 822 22.21 24.86 -18.69
CA ARG A 822 20.80 24.44 -18.65
C ARG A 822 20.71 22.91 -18.60
N VAL A 823 19.88 22.40 -17.70
CA VAL A 823 19.66 20.97 -17.45
C VAL A 823 18.15 20.70 -17.50
N HIS A 824 17.72 19.76 -18.34
CA HIS A 824 16.30 19.44 -18.49
C HIS A 824 16.02 17.99 -18.88
N LEU A 825 14.82 17.57 -18.49
CA LEU A 825 14.05 16.40 -18.89
C LEU A 825 13.66 16.45 -20.37
N GLU A 826 13.94 15.48 -21.24
CA GLU A 826 13.32 15.37 -22.58
C GLU A 826 12.58 14.04 -22.75
N GLU A 827 11.57 14.03 -23.63
CA GLU A 827 10.80 12.85 -24.05
C GLU A 827 10.22 12.03 -22.88
N GLY A 828 9.48 12.70 -21.99
CA GLY A 828 8.85 11.99 -20.88
C GLY A 828 9.84 11.51 -19.80
N GLY A 829 10.97 12.21 -19.64
CA GLY A 829 12.04 11.79 -18.72
C GLY A 829 13.00 10.77 -19.32
N ARG A 830 12.80 10.37 -20.58
CA ARG A 830 13.67 9.38 -21.23
C ARG A 830 15.10 9.88 -21.38
N PHE A 831 15.33 11.16 -21.63
CA PHE A 831 16.67 11.71 -21.82
C PHE A 831 16.93 12.86 -20.86
N LEU A 832 18.12 12.89 -20.28
CA LEU A 832 18.68 14.06 -19.62
C LEU A 832 19.55 14.81 -20.62
N ALA A 833 19.30 16.10 -20.78
CA ALA A 833 20.08 16.96 -21.66
C ALA A 833 20.72 18.10 -20.85
N ILE A 834 22.03 18.30 -21.07
CA ILE A 834 22.87 19.30 -20.42
C ILE A 834 23.45 20.22 -21.51
N ARG A 835 23.04 21.49 -21.49
CA ARG A 835 23.47 22.54 -22.41
C ARG A 835 24.41 23.52 -21.69
N PRO A 836 25.71 23.59 -22.05
CA PRO A 836 26.67 24.46 -21.39
C PRO A 836 26.33 25.95 -21.48
N ASN A 837 25.80 26.43 -22.60
CA ASN A 837 25.55 27.87 -22.79
C ASN A 837 24.08 28.12 -23.16
N GLY A 838 23.18 27.24 -22.70
CA GLY A 838 21.76 27.28 -23.06
C GLY A 838 21.42 26.80 -24.47
N ASP A 839 22.43 26.54 -25.33
CA ASP A 839 22.27 26.09 -26.71
C ASP A 839 22.74 24.64 -26.92
N ASP A 840 22.58 24.11 -28.14
CA ASP A 840 23.00 22.75 -28.48
C ASP A 840 24.53 22.62 -28.71
N THR A 841 25.27 23.72 -28.60
CA THR A 841 26.73 23.70 -28.75
C THR A 841 27.34 22.99 -27.55
N GLY A 842 27.99 21.84 -27.77
CA GLY A 842 28.53 21.03 -26.68
C GLY A 842 27.47 20.33 -25.82
N LEU A 843 26.26 20.13 -26.35
CA LEU A 843 25.18 19.36 -25.71
C LEU A 843 25.65 17.96 -25.32
N ILE A 844 25.40 17.57 -24.06
CA ILE A 844 25.42 16.18 -23.62
C ILE A 844 23.97 15.72 -23.45
N LYS A 845 23.59 14.65 -24.15
CA LYS A 845 22.27 14.00 -24.03
C LYS A 845 22.46 12.54 -23.68
N THR A 846 21.86 12.09 -22.58
CA THR A 846 22.01 10.72 -22.05
C THR A 846 20.65 10.10 -21.76
N GLU A 847 20.48 8.81 -22.09
CA GLU A 847 19.24 8.07 -21.86
C GLU A 847 19.10 7.59 -20.40
N LEU A 848 17.93 7.84 -19.79
CA LEU A 848 17.57 7.52 -18.41
C LEU A 848 16.31 6.62 -18.26
N SER A 849 15.70 6.17 -19.36
CA SER A 849 14.38 5.48 -19.44
C SER A 849 14.16 4.30 -18.48
N HIS A 850 15.20 3.57 -18.08
CA HIS A 850 15.11 2.48 -17.10
C HIS A 850 15.53 2.87 -15.67
N ARG A 851 16.04 4.10 -15.48
CA ARG A 851 16.66 4.57 -14.24
C ARG A 851 15.72 5.47 -13.43
N LEU A 852 14.89 6.31 -14.06
CA LEU A 852 14.03 7.29 -13.37
C LEU A 852 12.82 6.74 -12.58
N ALA A 853 12.70 5.42 -12.38
CA ALA A 853 11.51 4.79 -11.82
C ALA A 853 11.32 5.11 -10.32
N GLY A 854 10.81 6.31 -10.01
CA GLY A 854 10.39 6.74 -8.69
C GLY A 854 11.49 6.84 -7.63
N GLY A 855 12.77 6.72 -8.00
CA GLY A 855 13.94 6.80 -7.11
C GLY A 855 14.64 8.16 -7.12
N TRP A 856 15.57 8.35 -6.19
CA TRP A 856 16.48 9.50 -6.21
C TRP A 856 17.60 9.27 -7.23
N HIS A 857 17.96 10.33 -7.96
CA HIS A 857 19.07 10.37 -8.89
C HIS A 857 20.03 11.49 -8.51
N LEU A 858 21.33 11.24 -8.57
CA LEU A 858 22.36 12.27 -8.42
C LEU A 858 22.86 12.69 -9.80
N LEU A 859 22.84 14.01 -10.05
CA LEU A 859 23.49 14.63 -11.19
C LEU A 859 24.63 15.51 -10.69
N CYS A 860 25.82 15.33 -11.28
CA CYS A 860 26.95 16.23 -11.12
C CYS A 860 27.43 16.74 -12.47
N VAL A 861 27.61 18.05 -12.59
CA VAL A 861 28.16 18.73 -13.76
C VAL A 861 29.43 19.46 -13.33
N HIS A 862 30.57 19.02 -13.85
CA HIS A 862 31.87 19.67 -13.66
C HIS A 862 32.34 20.24 -14.99
N ARG A 863 32.59 21.54 -15.04
CA ARG A 863 33.07 22.22 -16.25
C ARG A 863 34.26 23.09 -15.90
N ASN A 864 35.38 22.83 -16.57
CA ASN A 864 36.50 23.76 -16.61
C ASN A 864 36.53 24.46 -17.97
N SER A 865 37.57 25.26 -18.22
CA SER A 865 37.69 25.95 -19.51
C SER A 865 37.65 24.99 -20.69
N LYS A 866 38.26 23.80 -20.63
CA LYS A 866 38.45 22.91 -21.80
C LYS A 866 37.42 21.80 -21.94
N ILE A 867 36.86 21.34 -20.83
CA ILE A 867 36.13 20.09 -20.74
C ILE A 867 34.89 20.31 -19.87
N MET A 868 33.78 19.74 -20.31
CA MET A 868 32.61 19.51 -19.49
C MET A 868 32.45 18.01 -19.25
N HIS A 869 32.19 17.67 -18.00
CA HIS A 869 32.13 16.32 -17.48
C HIS A 869 30.85 16.15 -16.68
N VAL A 870 30.05 15.15 -17.02
CA VAL A 870 28.74 14.92 -16.41
C VAL A 870 28.68 13.51 -15.84
N PHE A 871 28.28 13.43 -14.58
CA PHE A 871 28.05 12.17 -13.87
C PHE A 871 26.57 12.02 -13.52
N VAL A 872 26.01 10.84 -13.78
CA VAL A 872 24.68 10.47 -13.30
C VAL A 872 24.75 9.13 -12.57
N ASP A 873 24.37 9.13 -11.30
CA ASP A 873 24.34 7.95 -10.42
C ASP A 873 25.65 7.13 -10.39
N ASP A 874 26.82 7.77 -10.55
CA ASP A 874 28.14 7.13 -10.72
C ASP A 874 28.23 6.08 -11.86
N ALA A 875 27.20 5.96 -12.70
CA ALA A 875 27.05 4.92 -13.71
C ALA A 875 27.05 5.47 -15.14
N ILE A 876 26.81 6.76 -15.30
CA ILE A 876 27.02 7.52 -16.53
C ILE A 876 28.17 8.47 -16.26
N ASP A 877 29.12 8.50 -17.19
CA ASP A 877 30.35 9.26 -17.11
C ASP A 877 30.67 9.84 -18.50
N GLU A 878 30.02 10.94 -18.85
CA GLU A 878 30.06 11.53 -20.20
C GLU A 878 30.94 12.77 -20.22
N GLN A 879 31.85 12.84 -21.19
CA GLN A 879 32.78 13.95 -21.33
C GLN A 879 32.70 14.52 -22.74
N THR A 880 32.61 15.85 -22.85
CA THR A 880 32.69 16.57 -24.12
C THR A 880 33.68 17.73 -24.04
N GLN A 881 34.16 18.19 -25.20
CA GLN A 881 34.90 19.44 -25.26
C GLN A 881 33.97 20.57 -24.82
N ALA A 882 34.39 21.34 -23.82
CA ALA A 882 33.65 22.55 -23.49
C ALA A 882 33.75 23.48 -24.70
N PRO A 883 32.63 23.93 -25.27
CA PRO A 883 32.68 24.91 -26.34
C PRO A 883 33.28 26.20 -25.76
N ILE A 884 34.50 26.58 -26.16
CA ILE A 884 35.09 27.87 -25.76
C ILE A 884 35.10 28.81 -26.95
N GLU A 885 34.28 29.85 -26.84
CA GLU A 885 34.81 31.19 -26.56
C GLU A 885 34.28 31.60 -25.16
N GLY A 886 35.14 32.12 -24.28
CA GLY A 886 34.70 32.72 -22.99
C GLY A 886 35.14 31.99 -21.70
N ILE A 887 36.42 32.11 -21.32
CA ILE A 887 36.86 31.94 -19.91
C ILE A 887 36.15 32.96 -19.00
N ASP A 888 35.71 34.09 -19.56
CA ASP A 888 35.05 35.18 -18.84
C ASP A 888 33.70 34.77 -18.24
N LEU A 889 32.93 33.90 -18.91
CA LEU A 889 31.65 33.37 -18.40
C LEU A 889 31.83 32.55 -17.12
N LEU A 890 32.93 31.80 -17.00
CA LEU A 890 33.26 31.00 -15.82
C LEU A 890 33.91 31.81 -14.69
N ASN A 891 34.17 33.11 -14.89
CA ASN A 891 34.61 34.05 -13.85
C ASN A 891 33.49 35.01 -13.43
N SER A 892 32.23 34.64 -13.70
CA SER A 892 31.06 35.45 -13.38
C SER A 892 30.86 35.57 -11.86
N LYS A 893 30.60 36.79 -11.42
CA LYS A 893 30.10 37.11 -10.09
C LYS A 893 28.58 37.29 -10.14
N ASP A 894 27.93 37.07 -8.99
CA ASP A 894 26.48 37.16 -8.80
C ASP A 894 25.65 36.26 -9.74
N VAL A 895 26.11 35.03 -9.91
CA VAL A 895 25.40 33.98 -10.64
C VAL A 895 24.08 33.62 -9.95
N LEU A 896 23.03 33.45 -10.75
CA LEU A 896 21.77 32.86 -10.33
C LEU A 896 21.74 31.37 -10.69
N LEU A 897 21.46 30.52 -9.72
CA LEU A 897 21.18 29.10 -9.90
C LEU A 897 19.70 28.85 -9.61
N GLY A 898 18.95 28.52 -10.65
CA GLY A 898 17.53 28.18 -10.58
C GLY A 898 17.30 26.68 -10.67
N PHE A 899 16.29 26.22 -9.95
CA PHE A 899 15.65 24.92 -10.10
C PHE A 899 14.18 25.13 -10.39
N GLY A 900 13.61 24.26 -11.20
CA GLY A 900 12.23 24.40 -11.62
C GLY A 900 12.06 25.55 -12.62
N ARG A 901 10.99 26.34 -12.49
CA ARG A 901 10.55 27.27 -13.54
C ARG A 901 11.44 28.51 -13.61
N LEU A 902 12.00 28.75 -14.80
CA LEU A 902 12.54 30.05 -15.24
C LEU A 902 11.72 30.47 -16.47
N GLU A 903 11.00 31.59 -16.38
CA GLU A 903 10.13 32.14 -17.44
C GLU A 903 8.89 31.29 -17.83
N SER A 904 8.64 31.07 -19.13
CA SER A 904 7.44 30.40 -19.70
C SER A 904 7.61 28.90 -19.97
N SER A 905 8.75 28.32 -19.61
CA SER A 905 9.03 26.89 -19.83
C SER A 905 8.27 26.00 -18.83
N PRO A 906 7.70 24.86 -19.27
CA PRO A 906 7.17 23.85 -18.37
C PRO A 906 8.29 23.28 -17.48
N SER A 907 7.94 22.97 -16.24
CA SER A 907 8.93 22.74 -15.18
C SER A 907 8.83 21.36 -14.55
N PHE A 908 9.94 20.94 -13.94
CA PHE A 908 10.03 19.71 -13.16
C PHE A 908 9.12 19.74 -11.92
N VAL A 909 8.29 18.70 -11.77
CA VAL A 909 7.51 18.42 -10.55
C VAL A 909 8.08 17.21 -9.84
N GLY A 910 8.52 17.39 -8.60
CA GLY A 910 9.25 16.37 -7.86
C GLY A 910 10.09 16.96 -6.75
N CYS A 911 11.03 16.16 -6.24
CA CYS A 911 11.91 16.59 -5.16
C CYS A 911 13.29 16.96 -5.70
N ILE A 912 13.90 17.96 -5.06
CA ILE A 912 15.30 18.33 -5.25
C ILE A 912 15.99 18.34 -3.89
N GLY A 913 17.29 18.06 -3.87
CA GLY A 913 18.05 18.16 -2.64
C GLY A 913 19.54 18.00 -2.80
N ASP A 914 20.26 18.13 -1.68
CA ASP A 914 21.71 18.01 -1.56
C ASP A 914 22.47 18.79 -2.62
N ILE A 915 22.04 20.05 -2.84
CA ILE A 915 22.62 20.93 -3.85
C ILE A 915 24.00 21.38 -3.39
N LEU A 916 25.05 20.92 -4.08
CA LEU A 916 26.41 21.40 -3.93
C LEU A 916 26.77 22.33 -5.09
N PHE A 917 27.27 23.51 -4.76
CA PHE A 917 27.80 24.47 -5.71
C PHE A 917 29.23 24.86 -5.29
N GLY A 918 30.22 24.58 -6.14
CA GLY A 918 31.64 24.78 -5.79
C GLY A 918 32.08 24.01 -4.53
N GLY A 919 31.40 22.92 -4.20
CA GLY A 919 31.56 22.11 -2.98
C GLY A 919 30.94 22.71 -1.70
N GLN A 920 30.24 23.84 -1.80
CA GLN A 920 29.40 24.36 -0.72
C GLN A 920 28.00 23.75 -0.82
N LEU A 921 27.50 23.21 0.29
CA LEU A 921 26.12 22.76 0.40
C LEU A 921 25.19 23.96 0.54
N LEU A 922 24.25 24.10 -0.39
CA LEU A 922 23.24 25.15 -0.37
C LEU A 922 22.00 24.67 0.40
N SER A 923 21.50 25.52 1.31
CA SER A 923 20.27 25.25 2.05
C SER A 923 19.07 25.79 1.26
N LEU A 924 18.10 24.96 0.93
CA LEU A 924 16.89 25.37 0.20
C LEU A 924 16.08 26.45 0.94
N ALA A 925 16.25 26.55 2.26
CA ALA A 925 15.68 27.64 3.06
C ALA A 925 16.22 29.04 2.69
N GLN A 926 17.38 29.12 2.05
CA GLN A 926 17.99 30.37 1.60
C GLN A 926 17.59 30.74 0.16
N SER A 927 16.80 29.89 -0.51
CA SER A 927 16.37 30.15 -1.88
C SER A 927 15.17 31.10 -1.94
N SER A 928 15.11 31.94 -2.97
CA SER A 928 13.87 32.57 -3.40
C SER A 928 13.02 31.51 -4.11
N ALA A 929 11.79 31.28 -3.66
CA ALA A 929 11.02 30.14 -4.13
C ALA A 929 9.52 30.44 -4.28
N ASN A 930 8.88 29.73 -5.20
CA ASN A 930 7.43 29.67 -5.36
C ASN A 930 6.97 28.21 -5.32
N GLU A 931 5.89 27.93 -4.60
CA GLU A 931 5.30 26.59 -4.48
C GLU A 931 6.31 25.47 -4.12
N LEU A 932 7.37 25.83 -3.37
CA LEU A 932 8.37 24.93 -2.82
C LEU A 932 8.00 24.58 -1.37
N THR A 933 7.97 23.28 -1.06
CA THR A 933 7.86 22.80 0.33
C THR A 933 9.22 22.38 0.86
N LEU A 934 9.52 22.81 2.08
CA LEU A 934 10.77 22.56 2.78
C LEU A 934 10.64 21.43 3.83
N SER A 935 9.52 20.70 3.81
CA SER A 935 9.20 19.62 4.75
C SER A 935 9.82 18.27 4.38
N GLY A 936 10.68 18.24 3.36
CA GLY A 936 11.30 17.03 2.80
C GLY A 936 10.74 16.68 1.43
N CYS A 937 10.82 15.41 1.06
CA CYS A 937 10.29 14.89 -0.20
C CYS A 937 8.93 14.23 0.03
N SER A 938 7.85 14.89 -0.38
CA SER A 938 6.48 14.42 -0.22
C SER A 938 5.74 14.48 -1.56
N ILE A 939 5.98 13.47 -2.40
CA ILE A 939 5.31 13.32 -3.71
C ILE A 939 3.89 12.75 -3.53
N ALA A 940 3.58 12.20 -2.34
CA ALA A 940 2.28 11.59 -2.03
C ALA A 940 1.09 12.57 -2.12
N GLY A 941 1.32 13.87 -2.00
CA GLY A 941 0.29 14.90 -2.19
C GLY A 941 -0.06 15.21 -3.66
N LEU A 942 0.67 14.64 -4.62
CA LEU A 942 0.35 14.68 -6.06
C LEU A 942 -0.27 13.36 -6.55
N ASN A 943 -0.30 12.36 -5.69
CA ASN A 943 -0.94 11.06 -5.90
C ASN A 943 -2.08 10.90 -4.89
N GLU A 944 -3.19 11.63 -5.08
CA GLU A 944 -4.45 10.98 -4.75
C GLU A 944 -4.53 9.73 -5.63
N PHE A 945 -4.49 8.57 -4.97
CA PHE A 945 -4.36 7.22 -5.49
C PHE A 945 -2.91 6.73 -5.76
N THR A 946 -2.54 5.72 -4.97
CA THR A 946 -1.41 4.79 -5.11
C THR A 946 -0.08 5.19 -4.43
N SER A 947 -0.04 5.03 -3.11
CA SER A 947 1.05 4.36 -2.36
C SER A 947 0.90 4.54 -0.85
N SER A 948 -0.32 4.37 -0.34
CA SER A 948 -0.43 3.58 0.86
C SER A 948 -0.36 2.13 0.40
N ILE A 949 0.62 1.37 0.88
CA ILE A 949 0.26 0.02 1.30
C ILE A 949 -0.64 0.25 2.51
N ASP A 950 -1.87 0.63 2.22
CA ASP A 950 -2.94 0.44 3.16
C ASP A 950 -3.14 -1.08 3.13
N GLU A 951 -2.52 -1.72 4.11
CA GLU A 951 -2.87 -3.07 4.55
C GLU A 951 -4.33 -3.11 5.08
N SER A 952 -5.16 -2.09 4.87
CA SER A 952 -6.61 -2.25 4.99
C SER A 952 -7.05 -3.38 4.08
N LEU A 953 -7.78 -4.33 4.66
CA LEU A 953 -8.80 -5.03 3.89
C LEU A 953 -9.61 -3.91 3.22
N PRO A 954 -9.75 -3.89 1.89
CA PRO A 954 -10.52 -2.84 1.25
C PRO A 954 -11.92 -2.87 1.88
N ASP A 955 -12.39 -1.71 2.36
CA ASP A 955 -13.81 -1.49 2.66
C ASP A 955 -14.55 -1.56 1.32
N LEU A 956 -14.74 -2.80 0.85
CA LEU A 956 -15.62 -3.10 -0.26
C LEU A 956 -17.05 -3.10 0.31
N PRO A 957 -17.96 -2.33 -0.28
CA PRO A 957 -19.30 -2.17 0.25
C PRO A 957 -19.98 -3.54 0.41
N LEU A 958 -20.58 -3.76 1.58
CA LEU A 958 -21.55 -4.83 1.76
C LEU A 958 -22.62 -4.69 0.66
N PRO A 959 -23.05 -5.77 -0.03
CA PRO A 959 -24.21 -5.70 -0.88
C PRO A 959 -25.38 -5.23 -0.03
N ALA A 960 -25.98 -4.10 -0.40
CA ALA A 960 -27.22 -3.64 0.20
C ALA A 960 -28.24 -4.79 0.11
N VAL A 961 -28.65 -5.31 1.26
CA VAL A 961 -29.82 -6.17 1.36
C VAL A 961 -31.02 -5.28 1.03
N ASN A 962 -31.33 -5.13 -0.25
CA ASN A 962 -32.56 -4.48 -0.70
C ASN A 962 -33.74 -5.40 -0.38
N ALA A 963 -34.21 -5.28 0.85
CA ALA A 963 -35.55 -5.69 1.25
C ALA A 963 -36.55 -4.63 0.78
N GLU A 964 -36.80 -4.56 -0.53
CA GLU A 964 -38.01 -3.90 -1.05
C GLU A 964 -38.79 -4.87 -1.93
N ARG A 965 -39.76 -5.54 -1.29
CA ARG A 965 -40.95 -6.05 -1.97
C ARG A 965 -41.76 -4.85 -2.45
N GLN A 966 -41.62 -4.48 -3.73
CA GLN A 966 -42.68 -3.73 -4.40
C GLN A 966 -43.74 -4.72 -4.89
N THR A 967 -44.84 -4.76 -4.14
CA THR A 967 -46.15 -5.15 -4.64
C THR A 967 -46.56 -4.21 -5.78
N GLN A 968 -46.55 -4.71 -7.02
CA GLN A 968 -47.42 -4.19 -8.08
C GLN A 968 -48.41 -5.29 -8.47
N GLU A 969 -49.58 -5.25 -7.85
CA GLU A 969 -50.80 -5.80 -8.44
C GLU A 969 -51.21 -4.88 -9.59
N GLU A 970 -51.08 -5.38 -10.81
CA GLU A 970 -51.80 -4.86 -11.97
C GLU A 970 -53.31 -5.05 -11.77
N LYS A 971 -54.04 -3.97 -11.52
CA LYS A 971 -55.45 -3.87 -11.89
C LYS A 971 -55.58 -3.13 -13.22
N LYS A 972 -55.83 -3.89 -14.28
CA LYS A 972 -56.54 -3.39 -15.47
C LYS A 972 -57.91 -2.85 -15.04
N THR A 973 -58.27 -1.66 -15.55
CA THR A 973 -59.47 -1.42 -16.40
C THR A 973 -59.67 0.07 -16.71
N GLY A 974 -59.58 0.43 -17.99
CA GLY A 974 -60.71 1.04 -18.73
C GLY A 974 -60.86 2.57 -18.85
N LYS A 975 -60.85 3.03 -20.13
CA LYS A 975 -61.48 4.24 -20.72
C LYS A 975 -60.95 5.59 -20.24
N TYR A 976 -60.52 6.54 -21.07
CA TYR A 976 -60.95 6.98 -22.40
C TYR A 976 -59.74 7.36 -23.26
#